data_AF-A0A8C9ZG05-F1
#
_entry.id   AF-A0A8C9ZG05-F1
#
_cell.length_a   1.000
_cell.length_b   1.000
_cell.length_c   1.000
_cell.angle_alpha   90.00
_cell.angle_beta   90.00
_cell.angle_gamma   90.00
#
_symmetry.space_group_name_H-M   'P 1'
#
loop_
_entity.id
_entity.type
_entity.pdbx_description
1 polymer ?
#
loop_
_entity_poly.entity_id
_entity_poly.type
_entity_poly.pdbx_seq_one_letter_code
_entity_poly.pdbx_strand_id
1 'polypeptide(L)'
;GKTCEISVCIILHTLLTKLLSGSSFLLYWFNSVSLPINLILDLSSGGAAQAWTYNYSTIPSRRWPEARQWCLQHFTDMVPIRNKEESDFINDLLPFNTRYYWIGIVKKDGEWIWQDTSEKVPKEAQNWAPEEPDNIADQNCVEIYIKREKDTAKWNNESCRKKKGTVCYATSCRQDSCSANADCVETIGNYTCQCHPGFLGSRCEEEQGSYYCFNPYGSNRFNSSCRFHCELGFQLVGVPQLLCQASGHWNHPVPLCQGMCSPVFFPVTGNVTCVDPLEPFSFGSRCNFTCQEGYYPTRDNTFTCLASGQQAPWKQQNLKAPPNAFMQCQDPRGVYSYGSICSVLCEEGFDLIGTNMTKCSSEGNWSHALPVCQAKWCEPINPPHGSLSCSDPNGSFSFGSLCTTTCDEGFLLNGTDSTECTSLGMWSADIPHCLAKRCPTVNSFSHGSLVCSDPHGEFSFGSRCTSTCEEGFLLNGTADTQCTSLGTWSTDIPRCNAKRCPALSTPSNGSLVCSDPHGEFSFGSQCKSTCEEGFLLNGTADTECTSLGMWSADIPGCLAKRCSTLSSPSHGSLVCSDPHGEFSFGSRCTSTCEEGFLLNGTADTECTSLGMWSTDTPRCLGKNIFAYSSKRCPTLSSFSHGSLVCSDPHEEFSFGFLCTSTCEEGIVLKGIADTECTSLGMWNRVISHCLAQPCPLLAKAPQNGRMNCSHPYSSFSFGSHCDFECDEGFWLRGTQTMTCNNSGHWSQDLPTCQESQGITKIRIHHLGTMHVCTNFQRNPSDGC
;
A
#
# COMPACT_ATOMS: atom_id res chain seq x y z
N GLY A 1 14.25 -10.75 -31.85
CA GLY A 1 14.14 -11.15 -33.26
C GLY A 1 12.70 -10.97 -33.72
N LYS A 2 12.52 -10.33 -34.87
CA LYS A 2 11.34 -10.24 -35.77
C LYS A 2 9.95 -9.81 -35.21
N THR A 3 9.59 -8.57 -35.59
CA THR A 3 8.41 -8.07 -36.37
C THR A 3 7.02 -7.77 -35.77
N CYS A 4 6.46 -6.66 -36.33
CA CYS A 4 5.08 -6.12 -36.40
C CYS A 4 4.63 -5.23 -35.21
N GLU A 5 3.99 -4.05 -35.34
CA GLU A 5 3.35 -3.24 -36.40
C GLU A 5 3.26 -1.78 -35.86
N ILE A 6 3.64 -0.73 -36.60
CA ILE A 6 2.84 0.20 -37.43
C ILE A 6 1.84 1.15 -36.70
N SER A 7 2.10 2.45 -36.90
CA SER A 7 1.22 3.65 -36.84
C SER A 7 0.90 4.31 -35.50
N VAL A 8 0.86 5.64 -35.32
CA VAL A 8 1.34 6.85 -36.03
C VAL A 8 1.32 7.95 -34.95
N CYS A 9 2.31 8.84 -34.93
CA CYS A 9 2.40 10.01 -34.05
C CYS A 9 2.71 11.26 -34.89
N ILE A 10 2.31 12.44 -34.38
CA ILE A 10 2.86 13.80 -34.61
C ILE A 10 2.27 14.55 -35.83
N ILE A 11 1.57 15.69 -35.69
CA ILE A 11 1.92 17.05 -35.18
C ILE A 11 2.81 17.87 -36.14
N LEU A 12 2.24 18.99 -36.64
CA LEU A 12 2.84 20.28 -37.08
C LEU A 12 4.04 20.29 -38.06
N HIS A 13 3.92 20.98 -39.22
CA HIS A 13 4.21 22.42 -39.43
C HIS A 13 4.38 22.79 -40.94
N THR A 14 4.06 24.06 -41.26
CA THR A 14 4.61 24.94 -42.34
C THR A 14 4.11 24.88 -43.81
N LEU A 15 3.28 25.89 -44.13
CA LEU A 15 3.42 26.97 -45.15
C LEU A 15 4.09 26.73 -46.53
N LEU A 16 3.30 27.12 -47.56
CA LEU A 16 3.65 27.78 -48.84
C LEU A 16 4.50 27.04 -49.90
N THR A 17 3.87 26.63 -51.02
CA THR A 17 3.93 27.34 -52.34
C THR A 17 3.19 26.56 -53.45
N LYS A 18 2.67 27.36 -54.39
CA LYS A 18 1.89 27.06 -55.62
C LYS A 18 2.67 26.25 -56.68
N LEU A 19 1.94 25.45 -57.49
CA LEU A 19 1.74 25.54 -58.98
C LEU A 19 1.74 24.20 -59.76
N LEU A 20 0.77 24.11 -60.69
CA LEU A 20 0.67 23.27 -61.92
C LEU A 20 0.19 21.81 -61.74
N SER A 21 -0.72 21.24 -62.55
CA SER A 21 -1.49 21.71 -63.71
C SER A 21 -2.49 20.62 -64.17
N GLY A 22 -3.71 21.02 -64.55
CA GLY A 22 -4.55 20.44 -65.62
C GLY A 22 -5.17 19.06 -65.36
N SER A 23 -6.37 18.70 -65.83
CA SER A 23 -7.26 19.25 -66.88
C SER A 23 -8.62 18.54 -66.69
N SER A 24 -9.75 19.24 -66.56
CA SER A 24 -10.69 19.67 -67.63
C SER A 24 -11.83 18.68 -67.92
N PHE A 25 -13.08 19.14 -67.76
CA PHE A 25 -14.27 19.02 -68.64
C PHE A 25 -15.50 19.57 -67.85
N LEU A 26 -15.88 20.86 -68.00
CA LEU A 26 -16.92 21.44 -68.92
C LEU A 26 -18.35 20.89 -68.62
N LEU A 27 -19.45 21.63 -68.40
CA LEU A 27 -19.94 23.00 -68.65
C LEU A 27 -20.99 23.33 -67.52
N TYR A 28 -21.39 24.55 -67.13
CA TYR A 28 -21.88 25.73 -67.86
C TYR A 28 -21.79 27.01 -66.99
N TRP A 29 -21.69 28.12 -67.72
CA TRP A 29 -21.59 29.56 -67.46
C TRP A 29 -22.61 30.21 -66.47
N PHE A 30 -22.43 31.41 -65.86
CA PHE A 30 -21.35 32.41 -65.74
C PHE A 30 -21.60 33.34 -64.51
N ASN A 31 -20.55 34.07 -64.13
CA ASN A 31 -20.35 34.98 -63.00
C ASN A 31 -21.31 36.18 -62.87
N SER A 32 -21.40 36.70 -61.64
CA SER A 32 -21.76 38.10 -61.34
C SER A 32 -20.61 38.82 -60.59
N VAL A 33 -20.05 39.83 -61.25
CA VAL A 33 -19.37 40.99 -60.65
C VAL A 33 -19.99 42.20 -61.34
N SER A 34 -20.43 43.22 -60.58
CA SER A 34 -20.16 44.65 -60.82
C SER A 34 -21.14 45.57 -60.06
N LEU A 35 -20.56 46.72 -59.69
CA LEU A 35 -21.08 47.95 -59.07
C LEU A 35 -22.14 48.71 -59.93
N PRO A 36 -22.76 49.80 -59.41
CA PRO A 36 -24.08 50.32 -59.80
C PRO A 36 -24.07 51.43 -60.89
N ILE A 37 -25.26 51.79 -61.40
CA ILE A 37 -25.78 53.16 -61.76
C ILE A 37 -26.62 53.24 -63.09
N ASN A 38 -27.89 53.72 -62.94
CA ASN A 38 -28.83 54.43 -63.86
C ASN A 38 -29.35 53.73 -65.15
N LEU A 39 -30.63 53.79 -65.63
CA LEU A 39 -31.67 54.84 -65.70
C LEU A 39 -32.98 54.27 -66.37
N ILE A 40 -34.18 54.61 -65.86
CA ILE A 40 -35.51 54.91 -66.53
C ILE A 40 -36.33 53.85 -67.36
N LEU A 41 -37.64 53.73 -66.96
CA LEU A 41 -38.91 53.25 -67.61
C LEU A 41 -38.94 51.78 -68.16
N ASP A 42 -39.96 50.92 -67.97
CA ASP A 42 -41.40 51.12 -67.87
C ASP A 42 -42.14 49.91 -67.21
N LEU A 43 -43.33 50.22 -66.71
CA LEU A 43 -44.53 49.50 -66.24
C LEU A 43 -44.76 47.95 -66.39
N SER A 44 -45.50 47.48 -65.37
CA SER A 44 -46.42 46.31 -65.28
C SER A 44 -45.78 44.97 -64.91
N SER A 45 -46.22 44.18 -63.93
CA SER A 45 -47.53 44.06 -63.27
C SER A 45 -47.37 43.25 -61.97
N GLY A 46 -48.20 43.53 -60.95
CA GLY A 46 -48.48 42.59 -59.86
C GLY A 46 -48.49 43.16 -58.44
N GLY A 47 -49.63 43.69 -58.00
CA GLY A 47 -49.97 43.75 -56.57
C GLY A 47 -49.93 45.11 -55.86
N ALA A 48 -50.43 46.19 -56.48
CA ALA A 48 -50.71 47.44 -55.75
C ALA A 48 -52.02 47.28 -54.96
N ALA A 49 -51.93 47.31 -53.63
CA ALA A 49 -53.08 47.25 -52.74
C ALA A 49 -53.87 48.57 -52.82
N GLN A 50 -55.11 48.47 -53.28
CA GLN A 50 -56.00 49.60 -53.53
C GLN A 50 -56.77 49.94 -52.25
N ALA A 51 -56.25 50.88 -51.47
CA ALA A 51 -56.86 52.20 -51.26
C ALA A 51 -58.32 52.46 -51.66
N TRP A 52 -59.12 53.15 -50.81
CA TRP A 52 -60.59 53.29 -51.01
C TRP A 52 -60.80 53.67 -52.46
N THR A 53 -61.25 52.70 -53.25
CA THR A 53 -61.20 52.86 -54.70
C THR A 53 -62.58 53.28 -55.10
N TYR A 54 -62.73 54.58 -55.22
CA TYR A 54 -63.95 55.16 -55.73
C TYR A 54 -64.03 54.86 -57.22
N ASN A 55 -65.07 54.13 -57.58
CA ASN A 55 -65.35 53.75 -58.95
C ASN A 55 -66.65 54.40 -59.37
N TYR A 56 -66.74 54.83 -60.62
CA TYR A 56 -67.92 55.47 -61.12
C TYR A 56 -68.35 54.94 -62.48
N SER A 57 -69.65 55.04 -62.75
CA SER A 57 -70.24 54.73 -64.04
C SER A 57 -71.21 55.84 -64.42
N THR A 58 -70.87 56.58 -65.47
CA THR A 58 -71.75 57.62 -66.05
C THR A 58 -72.73 57.04 -67.05
N ILE A 59 -72.39 55.90 -67.67
CA ILE A 59 -73.19 55.22 -68.69
C ILE A 59 -73.24 53.72 -68.38
N PRO A 60 -74.44 53.09 -68.32
CA PRO A 60 -75.75 53.74 -68.37
C PRO A 60 -76.06 54.53 -67.10
N SER A 61 -76.79 55.65 -67.20
CA SER A 61 -77.31 56.36 -66.01
C SER A 61 -78.42 55.53 -65.35
N ARG A 62 -78.39 55.40 -64.01
CA ARG A 62 -79.24 54.49 -63.23
C ARG A 62 -80.14 55.24 -62.24
N ARG A 63 -81.28 54.66 -61.88
CA ARG A 63 -82.06 55.12 -60.72
C ARG A 63 -81.31 54.82 -59.43
N TRP A 64 -81.58 55.53 -58.34
CA TRP A 64 -80.82 55.34 -57.09
C TRP A 64 -80.80 53.87 -56.59
N PRO A 65 -81.92 53.11 -56.59
CA PRO A 65 -81.90 51.70 -56.18
C PRO A 65 -81.10 50.80 -57.15
N GLU A 66 -81.16 51.09 -58.45
CA GLU A 66 -80.39 50.38 -59.49
C GLU A 66 -78.89 50.69 -59.39
N ALA A 67 -78.55 51.94 -59.05
CA ALA A 67 -77.19 52.40 -58.80
C ALA A 67 -76.59 51.66 -57.60
N ARG A 68 -77.35 51.55 -56.50
CA ARG A 68 -76.93 50.79 -55.32
C ARG A 68 -76.70 49.32 -55.63
N GLN A 69 -77.67 48.68 -56.29
CA GLN A 69 -77.56 47.27 -56.65
C GLN A 69 -76.33 47.02 -57.53
N TRP A 70 -76.03 47.94 -58.45
CA TRP A 70 -74.84 47.85 -59.28
C TRP A 70 -73.56 47.99 -58.47
N CYS A 71 -73.50 48.90 -57.50
CA CYS A 71 -72.36 49.02 -56.58
C CYS A 71 -72.16 47.75 -55.74
N LEU A 72 -73.22 47.20 -55.15
CA LEU A 72 -73.16 45.95 -54.37
C LEU A 72 -72.72 44.74 -55.20
N GLN A 73 -72.96 44.75 -56.52
CA GLN A 73 -72.57 43.67 -57.42
C GLN A 73 -71.10 43.73 -57.86
N HIS A 74 -70.49 44.91 -57.90
CA HIS A 74 -69.16 45.12 -58.49
C HIS A 74 -68.12 45.66 -57.48
N PHE A 75 -68.58 46.23 -56.37
CA PHE A 75 -67.79 46.92 -55.35
C PHE A 75 -68.43 46.69 -53.96
N THR A 76 -68.14 47.55 -52.96
CA THR A 76 -68.69 47.40 -51.60
C THR A 76 -70.10 47.96 -51.49
N ASP A 77 -70.31 49.27 -51.68
CA ASP A 77 -71.65 49.90 -51.74
C ASP A 77 -71.51 51.28 -52.41
N MET A 78 -72.60 52.06 -52.48
CA MET A 78 -72.54 53.47 -52.88
C MET A 78 -71.82 54.32 -51.85
N VAL A 79 -71.13 55.36 -52.33
CA VAL A 79 -70.27 56.21 -51.50
C VAL A 79 -71.06 57.00 -50.46
N PRO A 80 -70.87 56.78 -49.15
CA PRO A 80 -71.66 57.44 -48.11
C PRO A 80 -71.26 58.90 -47.86
N ILE A 81 -70.06 59.34 -48.24
CA ILE A 81 -69.45 60.64 -47.88
C ILE A 81 -69.48 60.91 -46.36
N ARG A 82 -68.32 60.75 -45.72
CA ARG A 82 -68.14 60.82 -44.26
C ARG A 82 -67.70 62.20 -43.78
N ASN A 83 -67.00 62.96 -44.61
CA ASN A 83 -66.49 64.29 -44.26
C ASN A 83 -66.27 65.17 -45.51
N LYS A 84 -65.81 66.40 -45.26
CA LYS A 84 -65.58 67.38 -46.32
C LYS A 84 -64.38 67.01 -47.19
N GLU A 85 -63.33 66.45 -46.61
CA GLU A 85 -62.14 66.01 -47.32
C GLU A 85 -62.45 64.91 -48.35
N GLU A 86 -63.34 63.98 -48.00
CA GLU A 86 -63.87 62.96 -48.91
C GLU A 86 -64.71 63.58 -50.03
N SER A 87 -65.52 64.60 -49.73
CA SER A 87 -66.28 65.34 -50.74
C SER A 87 -65.37 66.02 -51.75
N ASP A 88 -64.30 66.68 -51.27
CA ASP A 88 -63.32 67.38 -52.10
C ASP A 88 -62.54 66.38 -52.96
N PHE A 89 -62.12 65.24 -52.39
CA PHE A 89 -61.45 64.17 -53.13
C PHE A 89 -62.32 63.59 -54.25
N ILE A 90 -63.58 63.28 -53.96
CA ILE A 90 -64.53 62.76 -54.96
C ILE A 90 -64.77 63.80 -56.05
N ASN A 91 -64.86 65.08 -55.68
CA ASN A 91 -64.99 66.17 -56.64
C ASN A 91 -63.81 66.24 -57.61
N ASP A 92 -62.58 66.08 -57.12
CA ASP A 92 -61.38 66.08 -57.96
C ASP A 92 -61.30 64.82 -58.85
N LEU A 93 -61.66 63.66 -58.28
CA LEU A 93 -61.58 62.36 -58.96
C LEU A 93 -62.60 62.22 -60.11
N LEU A 94 -63.86 62.56 -59.86
CA LEU A 94 -64.94 62.29 -60.80
C LEU A 94 -64.93 63.30 -61.97
N PRO A 95 -65.23 62.87 -63.21
CA PRO A 95 -65.40 63.81 -64.32
C PRO A 95 -66.73 64.54 -64.19
N PHE A 96 -66.78 65.76 -64.72
CA PHE A 96 -68.02 66.53 -64.82
C PHE A 96 -69.10 65.72 -65.56
N ASN A 97 -70.31 65.67 -65.00
CA ASN A 97 -71.46 64.99 -65.60
C ASN A 97 -72.69 65.88 -65.49
N THR A 98 -73.32 66.16 -66.63
CA THR A 98 -74.53 67.01 -66.71
C THR A 98 -75.73 66.44 -65.95
N ARG A 99 -75.73 65.13 -65.63
CA ARG A 99 -76.78 64.46 -64.84
C ARG A 99 -76.42 64.25 -63.37
N TYR A 100 -75.25 64.74 -62.95
CA TYR A 100 -74.70 64.53 -61.61
C TYR A 100 -74.57 63.05 -61.23
N TYR A 101 -74.27 62.79 -59.96
CA TYR A 101 -73.96 61.47 -59.45
C TYR A 101 -74.77 61.14 -58.20
N TRP A 102 -75.22 59.90 -58.09
CA TRP A 102 -75.81 59.36 -56.87
C TRP A 102 -74.75 59.03 -55.83
N ILE A 103 -75.05 59.39 -54.58
CA ILE A 103 -74.27 59.00 -53.40
C ILE A 103 -75.14 58.17 -52.45
N GLY A 104 -74.47 57.43 -51.56
CA GLY A 104 -75.01 56.46 -50.61
C GLY A 104 -75.75 57.08 -49.42
N ILE A 105 -76.46 58.20 -49.61
CA ILE A 105 -77.26 58.86 -48.59
C ILE A 105 -78.73 58.80 -49.01
N VAL A 106 -79.59 58.42 -48.07
CA VAL A 106 -81.05 58.30 -48.28
C VAL A 106 -81.81 58.79 -47.06
N LYS A 107 -83.01 59.32 -47.27
CA LYS A 107 -83.94 59.68 -46.20
C LYS A 107 -84.77 58.48 -45.79
N LYS A 108 -84.68 58.06 -44.52
CA LYS A 108 -85.56 57.05 -43.90
C LYS A 108 -86.10 57.58 -42.59
N ASP A 109 -87.39 57.38 -42.34
CA ASP A 109 -88.07 57.80 -41.12
C ASP A 109 -87.85 59.29 -40.75
N GLY A 110 -87.78 60.15 -41.77
CA GLY A 110 -87.57 61.59 -41.62
C GLY A 110 -86.11 62.04 -41.48
N GLU A 111 -85.17 61.11 -41.36
CA GLU A 111 -83.75 61.37 -41.09
C GLU A 111 -82.86 60.97 -42.28
N TRP A 112 -81.78 61.72 -42.50
CA TRP A 112 -80.76 61.36 -43.49
C TRP A 112 -79.80 60.35 -42.89
N ILE A 113 -79.68 59.19 -43.55
CA ILE A 113 -78.81 58.10 -43.09
C ILE A 113 -77.80 57.72 -44.17
N TRP A 114 -76.63 57.25 -43.74
CA TRP A 114 -75.72 56.54 -44.62
C TRP A 114 -76.26 55.15 -44.91
N GLN A 115 -76.37 54.81 -46.18
CA GLN A 115 -77.05 53.59 -46.59
C GLN A 115 -76.25 52.31 -46.24
N ASP A 116 -74.94 52.38 -46.13
CA ASP A 116 -74.10 51.23 -45.79
C ASP A 116 -74.28 50.79 -44.32
N THR A 117 -74.28 51.75 -43.40
CA THR A 117 -74.30 51.56 -41.94
C THR A 117 -75.70 51.72 -41.33
N SER A 118 -76.62 52.35 -42.06
CA SER A 118 -77.93 52.79 -41.56
C SER A 118 -77.85 53.76 -40.37
N GLU A 119 -76.69 54.38 -40.15
CA GLU A 119 -76.48 55.40 -39.13
C GLU A 119 -76.90 56.79 -39.64
N LYS A 120 -77.32 57.66 -38.72
CA LYS A 120 -77.69 59.04 -39.03
C LYS A 120 -76.48 59.85 -39.47
N VAL A 121 -76.58 60.55 -40.59
CA VAL A 121 -75.52 61.44 -41.07
C VAL A 121 -75.40 62.63 -40.10
N PRO A 122 -74.26 62.80 -39.39
CA PRO A 122 -74.08 63.87 -38.43
C PRO A 122 -74.05 65.21 -39.14
N LYS A 123 -74.53 66.27 -38.47
CA LYS A 123 -74.63 67.62 -39.05
C LYS A 123 -73.29 68.14 -39.60
N GLU A 124 -72.19 67.70 -39.00
CA GLU A 124 -70.82 68.10 -39.33
C GLU A 124 -70.33 67.50 -40.67
N ALA A 125 -70.86 66.33 -41.03
CA ALA A 125 -70.56 65.66 -42.29
C ALA A 125 -71.49 66.12 -43.44
N GLN A 126 -72.60 66.80 -43.13
CA GLN A 126 -73.58 67.21 -44.13
C GLN A 126 -73.07 68.40 -44.96
N ASN A 127 -73.03 68.24 -46.29
CA ASN A 127 -72.51 69.25 -47.20
C ASN A 127 -73.55 69.73 -48.21
N TRP A 128 -74.72 70.18 -47.74
CA TRP A 128 -75.82 70.62 -48.60
C TRP A 128 -75.52 71.92 -49.36
N ALA A 129 -76.07 72.03 -50.58
CA ALA A 129 -76.08 73.27 -51.34
C ALA A 129 -76.96 74.33 -50.66
N PRO A 130 -76.76 75.64 -50.94
CA PRO A 130 -77.66 76.67 -50.46
C PRO A 130 -79.10 76.35 -50.87
N GLU A 131 -80.04 76.48 -49.94
CA GLU A 131 -81.47 76.15 -50.11
C GLU A 131 -81.80 74.65 -50.15
N GLU A 132 -80.80 73.77 -49.96
CA GLU A 132 -80.96 72.33 -49.79
C GLU A 132 -80.70 71.90 -48.33
N PRO A 133 -81.32 70.81 -47.84
CA PRO A 133 -82.30 70.00 -48.54
C PRO A 133 -83.68 70.67 -48.61
N ASP A 134 -84.29 70.67 -49.80
CA ASP A 134 -85.66 71.13 -49.99
C ASP A 134 -86.70 70.18 -49.32
N ASN A 135 -87.92 70.68 -49.11
CA ASN A 135 -89.01 69.91 -48.51
C ASN A 135 -90.00 69.36 -49.56
N ILE A 136 -89.54 69.08 -50.78
CA ILE A 136 -90.40 68.54 -51.84
C ILE A 136 -90.66 67.04 -51.60
N ALA A 137 -91.92 66.63 -51.76
CA ALA A 137 -92.32 65.24 -51.57
C ALA A 137 -91.66 64.29 -52.61
N ASP A 138 -91.37 63.06 -52.20
CA ASP A 138 -90.72 62.00 -53.01
C ASP A 138 -89.25 62.27 -53.40
N GLN A 139 -88.55 63.18 -52.70
CA GLN A 139 -87.12 63.45 -52.86
C GLN A 139 -86.28 62.86 -51.72
N ASN A 140 -86.20 61.53 -51.66
CA ASN A 140 -85.54 60.82 -50.55
C ASN A 140 -84.09 60.42 -50.85
N CYS A 141 -83.54 60.74 -52.02
CA CYS A 141 -82.20 60.32 -52.44
C CYS A 141 -81.29 61.52 -52.67
N VAL A 142 -79.99 61.35 -52.47
CA VAL A 142 -79.03 62.47 -52.52
C VAL A 142 -78.11 62.36 -53.72
N GLU A 143 -77.98 63.45 -54.45
CA GLU A 143 -76.97 63.64 -55.50
C GLU A 143 -75.86 64.60 -55.07
N ILE A 144 -74.70 64.51 -55.74
CA ILE A 144 -73.56 65.42 -55.53
C ILE A 144 -73.19 66.20 -56.80
N TYR A 145 -72.89 67.48 -56.62
CA TYR A 145 -72.45 68.38 -57.67
C TYR A 145 -70.94 68.31 -57.90
N ILE A 146 -70.51 67.50 -58.87
CA ILE A 146 -69.09 67.35 -59.23
C ILE A 146 -68.68 68.41 -60.25
N LYS A 147 -67.61 69.15 -59.96
CA LYS A 147 -66.96 70.14 -60.87
C LYS A 147 -67.94 71.18 -61.45
N ARG A 148 -68.91 71.60 -60.66
CA ARG A 148 -69.90 72.63 -61.03
C ARG A 148 -69.30 74.02 -60.75
N GLU A 149 -69.58 75.02 -61.60
CA GLU A 149 -69.07 76.39 -61.40
C GLU A 149 -69.50 77.01 -60.05
N LYS A 150 -70.68 76.65 -59.56
CA LYS A 150 -71.23 77.07 -58.27
C LYS A 150 -71.63 75.85 -57.46
N ASP A 151 -71.42 75.89 -56.14
CA ASP A 151 -71.80 74.83 -55.20
C ASP A 151 -71.15 73.47 -55.51
N THR A 152 -69.90 73.49 -55.98
CA THR A 152 -69.09 72.29 -56.22
C THR A 152 -68.92 71.46 -54.94
N ALA A 153 -68.90 70.14 -55.10
CA ALA A 153 -68.87 69.13 -54.04
C ALA A 153 -70.06 69.14 -53.06
N LYS A 154 -71.07 70.00 -53.26
CA LYS A 154 -72.26 70.08 -52.39
C LYS A 154 -73.39 69.15 -52.84
N TRP A 155 -74.31 68.89 -51.93
CA TRP A 155 -75.40 67.91 -52.08
C TRP A 155 -76.75 68.55 -52.36
N ASN A 156 -77.60 67.77 -53.02
CA ASN A 156 -78.98 68.11 -53.31
C ASN A 156 -79.86 66.86 -53.11
N ASN A 157 -81.02 66.99 -52.47
CA ASN A 157 -81.99 65.90 -52.46
C ASN A 157 -82.75 65.89 -53.78
N GLU A 158 -83.15 64.70 -54.21
CA GLU A 158 -83.82 64.53 -55.49
C GLU A 158 -84.63 63.23 -55.47
N SER A 159 -85.60 63.15 -56.39
CA SER A 159 -86.39 61.95 -56.58
C SER A 159 -85.51 60.77 -57.02
N CYS A 160 -85.56 59.70 -56.24
CA CYS A 160 -84.86 58.43 -56.48
C CYS A 160 -85.17 57.81 -57.86
N ARG A 161 -86.23 58.28 -58.54
CA ARG A 161 -86.68 57.83 -59.87
C ARG A 161 -85.86 58.43 -61.02
N LYS A 162 -85.12 59.51 -60.79
CA LYS A 162 -84.24 60.14 -61.79
C LYS A 162 -83.05 59.24 -62.10
N LYS A 163 -82.50 59.37 -63.31
CA LYS A 163 -81.33 58.60 -63.74
C LYS A 163 -80.06 59.47 -63.71
N LYS A 164 -79.06 59.05 -62.94
CA LYS A 164 -77.80 59.79 -62.74
C LYS A 164 -76.59 58.85 -62.85
N GLY A 165 -75.39 59.39 -62.79
CA GLY A 165 -74.17 58.58 -62.66
C GLY A 165 -74.13 57.85 -61.32
N THR A 166 -73.42 56.74 -61.25
CA THR A 166 -73.28 55.94 -60.03
C THR A 166 -71.86 56.07 -59.51
N VAL A 167 -71.69 56.26 -58.21
CA VAL A 167 -70.38 56.25 -57.53
C VAL A 167 -70.41 55.18 -56.45
N CYS A 168 -69.45 54.29 -56.50
CA CYS A 168 -69.27 53.18 -55.59
C CYS A 168 -67.90 53.29 -54.91
N TYR A 169 -67.77 52.73 -53.72
CA TYR A 169 -66.46 52.51 -53.10
C TYR A 169 -66.19 51.01 -52.99
N ALA A 170 -64.90 50.64 -53.02
CA ALA A 170 -64.43 49.31 -52.64
C ALA A 170 -63.57 49.42 -51.39
N THR A 171 -63.80 48.53 -50.43
CA THR A 171 -63.00 48.39 -49.20
C THR A 171 -61.58 47.97 -49.55
N SER A 172 -60.61 48.61 -48.90
CA SER A 172 -59.18 48.45 -49.16
C SER A 172 -58.50 47.56 -48.14
N CYS A 173 -59.13 47.42 -46.98
CA CYS A 173 -58.81 46.42 -46.01
C CYS A 173 -59.22 45.03 -46.53
N ARG A 174 -58.21 44.23 -46.86
CA ARG A 174 -58.31 42.78 -47.10
C ARG A 174 -57.84 42.04 -45.87
N GLN A 175 -58.17 40.76 -45.78
CA GLN A 175 -57.81 39.90 -44.65
C GLN A 175 -56.29 39.77 -44.47
N ASP A 176 -55.51 40.08 -45.51
CA ASP A 176 -54.06 40.14 -45.53
C ASP A 176 -53.50 41.57 -45.59
N SER A 177 -54.30 42.64 -45.53
CA SER A 177 -53.80 44.02 -45.64
C SER A 177 -52.87 44.39 -44.48
N CYS A 178 -53.21 44.00 -43.26
CA CYS A 178 -52.39 44.22 -42.05
C CYS A 178 -51.93 42.89 -41.43
N SER A 179 -50.90 42.91 -40.58
CA SER A 179 -50.54 41.76 -39.77
C SER A 179 -51.68 41.40 -38.80
N ALA A 180 -51.65 40.19 -38.23
CA ALA A 180 -52.63 39.78 -37.22
C ALA A 180 -52.61 40.66 -35.95
N ASN A 181 -51.60 41.53 -35.83
CA ASN A 181 -51.34 42.39 -34.69
C ASN A 181 -51.68 43.87 -34.99
N ALA A 182 -52.63 44.09 -35.88
CA ALA A 182 -53.11 45.42 -36.23
C ALA A 182 -54.56 45.41 -36.68
N ASP A 183 -55.23 46.53 -36.43
CA ASP A 183 -56.54 46.79 -36.99
C ASP A 183 -56.35 47.56 -38.31
N CYS A 184 -56.92 47.03 -39.39
CA CYS A 184 -56.89 47.72 -40.67
C CYS A 184 -57.89 48.88 -40.66
N VAL A 185 -57.39 50.10 -40.83
CA VAL A 185 -58.17 51.33 -40.85
C VAL A 185 -58.23 51.87 -42.27
N GLU A 186 -59.44 52.07 -42.75
CA GLU A 186 -59.68 52.63 -44.08
C GLU A 186 -59.35 54.13 -44.10
N THR A 187 -58.71 54.61 -45.16
CA THR A 187 -58.39 56.03 -45.36
C THR A 187 -58.73 56.46 -46.79
N ILE A 188 -58.81 57.77 -47.06
CA ILE A 188 -59.14 58.28 -48.40
C ILE A 188 -58.08 57.83 -49.39
N GLY A 189 -58.44 56.93 -50.31
CA GLY A 189 -57.50 56.40 -51.29
C GLY A 189 -56.29 55.68 -50.67
N ASN A 190 -56.41 55.09 -49.47
CA ASN A 190 -55.49 54.07 -48.94
C ASN A 190 -56.11 53.26 -47.79
N TYR A 191 -55.43 52.24 -47.27
CA TYR A 191 -55.65 51.79 -45.89
C TYR A 191 -54.38 52.08 -45.08
N THR A 192 -54.53 52.22 -43.78
CA THR A 192 -53.43 52.26 -42.83
C THR A 192 -53.63 51.16 -41.80
N CYS A 193 -52.53 50.55 -41.35
CA CYS A 193 -52.60 49.57 -40.28
C CYS A 193 -52.42 50.31 -38.96
N GLN A 194 -53.46 50.33 -38.14
CA GLN A 194 -53.36 50.80 -36.76
C GLN A 194 -52.76 49.66 -35.94
N CYS A 195 -51.46 49.77 -35.68
CA CYS A 195 -50.74 48.73 -34.95
C CYS A 195 -51.30 48.56 -33.54
N HIS A 196 -51.52 47.30 -33.17
CA HIS A 196 -51.72 46.99 -31.76
C HIS A 196 -50.43 47.39 -31.03
N PRO A 197 -50.52 47.96 -29.82
CA PRO A 197 -49.36 48.64 -29.28
C PRO A 197 -48.22 47.64 -28.96
N GLY A 198 -46.97 48.03 -29.26
CA GLY A 198 -45.80 47.14 -29.26
C GLY A 198 -45.32 46.73 -30.66
N PHE A 199 -46.12 47.00 -31.68
CA PHE A 199 -45.80 46.78 -33.08
C PHE A 199 -45.61 48.07 -33.87
N LEU A 200 -44.71 48.03 -34.84
CA LEU A 200 -44.40 49.08 -35.80
C LEU A 200 -44.26 48.48 -37.19
N GLY A 201 -44.03 49.35 -38.18
CA GLY A 201 -44.02 48.99 -39.58
C GLY A 201 -45.35 49.35 -40.26
N SER A 202 -45.30 49.48 -41.57
CA SER A 202 -46.44 49.95 -42.37
C SER A 202 -47.65 49.00 -42.33
N ARG A 203 -47.40 47.72 -42.00
CA ARG A 203 -48.38 46.65 -41.81
C ARG A 203 -48.33 46.06 -40.39
N CYS A 204 -47.61 46.73 -39.47
CA CYS A 204 -47.39 46.30 -38.09
C CYS A 204 -46.70 44.93 -38.00
N GLU A 205 -45.69 44.76 -38.87
CA GLU A 205 -44.88 43.57 -39.05
C GLU A 205 -43.60 43.55 -38.20
N GLU A 206 -43.22 44.70 -37.64
CA GLU A 206 -41.99 44.88 -36.86
C GLU A 206 -42.32 44.93 -35.36
N GLU A 207 -41.63 44.10 -34.57
CA GLU A 207 -41.73 44.13 -33.12
C GLU A 207 -40.72 45.15 -32.56
N GLN A 208 -41.17 46.11 -31.74
CA GLN A 208 -40.26 47.06 -31.07
C GLN A 208 -39.71 46.52 -29.73
N GLY A 209 -39.98 45.25 -29.48
CA GLY A 209 -39.77 44.53 -28.24
C GLY A 209 -40.52 43.21 -28.29
N SER A 210 -39.97 42.17 -27.66
CA SER A 210 -40.62 40.86 -27.63
C SER A 210 -41.72 40.84 -26.58
N TYR A 211 -42.89 40.33 -26.96
CA TYR A 211 -43.98 40.13 -26.02
C TYR A 211 -44.60 38.75 -26.22
N TYR A 212 -45.07 38.15 -25.13
CA TYR A 212 -45.69 36.84 -25.14
C TYR A 212 -47.07 36.93 -24.51
N CYS A 213 -48.09 36.56 -25.28
CA CYS A 213 -49.48 36.51 -24.81
C CYS A 213 -49.93 35.07 -24.56
N PHE A 214 -50.44 34.85 -23.36
CA PHE A 214 -51.15 33.65 -22.98
C PHE A 214 -52.66 33.87 -23.12
N ASN A 215 -53.31 33.10 -23.99
CA ASN A 215 -54.70 33.28 -24.38
C ASN A 215 -55.51 31.99 -24.12
N PRO A 216 -55.97 31.76 -22.88
CA PRO A 216 -56.58 30.48 -22.50
C PRO A 216 -57.91 30.16 -23.20
N TYR A 217 -58.62 31.17 -23.70
CA TYR A 217 -59.96 31.01 -24.31
C TYR A 217 -60.08 31.60 -25.72
N GLY A 218 -58.94 31.84 -26.39
CA GLY A 218 -58.85 32.53 -27.67
C GLY A 218 -58.22 33.92 -27.55
N SER A 219 -57.72 34.46 -28.66
CA SER A 219 -56.95 35.71 -28.66
C SER A 219 -57.73 36.87 -28.06
N ASN A 220 -57.09 37.64 -27.17
CA ASN A 220 -57.61 38.86 -26.55
C ASN A 220 -58.96 38.71 -25.79
N ARG A 221 -59.25 37.53 -25.26
CA ARG A 221 -60.49 37.27 -24.49
C ARG A 221 -60.26 37.41 -22.98
N PHE A 222 -61.35 37.33 -22.22
CA PHE A 222 -61.31 37.34 -20.76
C PHE A 222 -60.22 36.38 -20.24
N ASN A 223 -59.39 36.88 -19.32
CA ASN A 223 -58.25 36.16 -18.73
C ASN A 223 -57.03 35.97 -19.65
N SER A 224 -57.02 36.58 -20.83
CA SER A 224 -55.79 36.73 -21.63
C SER A 224 -54.76 37.58 -20.89
N SER A 225 -53.49 37.22 -21.00
CA SER A 225 -52.38 37.91 -20.34
C SER A 225 -51.23 38.12 -21.33
N CYS A 226 -50.76 39.36 -21.48
CA CYS A 226 -49.64 39.70 -22.36
C CYS A 226 -48.48 40.27 -21.55
N ARG A 227 -47.29 39.69 -21.69
CA ARG A 227 -46.06 40.14 -21.02
C ARG A 227 -45.11 40.76 -22.03
N PHE A 228 -44.57 41.94 -21.72
CA PHE A 228 -43.79 42.77 -22.63
C PHE A 228 -42.33 42.90 -22.17
N HIS A 229 -41.41 42.89 -23.12
CA HIS A 229 -39.97 43.09 -22.92
C HIS A 229 -39.42 44.01 -24.01
N CYS A 230 -38.62 45.01 -23.66
CA CYS A 230 -37.95 45.88 -24.63
C CYS A 230 -36.60 45.30 -25.06
N GLU A 231 -36.19 45.60 -26.30
CA GLU A 231 -34.84 45.30 -26.78
C GLU A 231 -33.76 46.15 -26.07
N LEU A 232 -32.50 45.71 -26.15
CA LEU A 232 -31.35 46.39 -25.55
C LEU A 232 -31.26 47.86 -26.00
N GLY A 233 -31.31 48.80 -25.04
CA GLY A 233 -31.21 50.25 -25.28
C GLY A 233 -32.53 51.03 -25.09
N PHE A 234 -33.64 50.33 -24.88
CA PHE A 234 -34.95 50.91 -24.61
C PHE A 234 -35.45 50.49 -23.24
N GLN A 235 -36.00 51.44 -22.48
CA GLN A 235 -36.62 51.15 -21.18
C GLN A 235 -38.13 50.97 -21.34
N LEU A 236 -38.68 49.94 -20.69
CA LEU A 236 -40.12 49.69 -20.66
C LEU A 236 -40.80 50.69 -19.72
N VAL A 237 -41.56 51.61 -20.30
CA VAL A 237 -42.34 52.65 -19.60
C VAL A 237 -43.81 52.20 -19.56
N GLY A 238 -44.25 51.71 -18.41
CA GLY A 238 -45.59 51.16 -18.18
C GLY A 238 -45.54 49.87 -17.37
N VAL A 239 -46.64 49.12 -17.33
CA VAL A 239 -46.67 47.83 -16.62
C VAL A 239 -46.15 46.69 -17.52
N PRO A 240 -45.31 45.78 -17.00
CA PRO A 240 -44.69 44.73 -17.82
C PRO A 240 -45.65 43.61 -18.23
N GLN A 241 -46.86 43.58 -17.67
CA GLN A 241 -47.86 42.56 -17.96
C GLN A 241 -49.28 43.15 -17.92
N LEU A 242 -50.03 42.91 -18.99
CA LEU A 242 -51.43 43.30 -19.13
C LEU A 242 -52.34 42.09 -18.96
N LEU A 243 -53.52 42.31 -18.38
CA LEU A 243 -54.55 41.30 -18.19
C LEU A 243 -55.89 41.78 -18.77
N CYS A 244 -56.53 40.93 -19.58
CA CYS A 244 -57.85 41.21 -20.15
C CYS A 244 -58.95 40.92 -19.14
N GLN A 245 -59.69 41.96 -18.76
CA GLN A 245 -60.71 41.90 -17.71
C GLN A 245 -62.07 41.46 -18.28
N ALA A 246 -63.02 41.12 -17.39
CA ALA A 246 -64.38 40.71 -17.78
C ALA A 246 -65.15 41.80 -18.54
N SER A 247 -64.71 43.06 -18.42
CA SER A 247 -65.21 44.21 -19.18
C SER A 247 -64.81 44.22 -20.67
N GLY A 248 -63.97 43.27 -21.11
CA GLY A 248 -63.40 43.25 -22.46
C GLY A 248 -62.26 44.25 -22.67
N HIS A 249 -61.80 44.91 -21.61
CA HIS A 249 -60.70 45.89 -21.65
C HIS A 249 -59.46 45.37 -20.91
N TRP A 250 -58.28 45.81 -21.33
CA TRP A 250 -57.03 45.55 -20.61
C TRP A 250 -56.96 46.38 -19.33
N ASN A 251 -56.36 45.81 -18.28
CA ASN A 251 -56.24 46.46 -16.97
C ASN A 251 -55.39 47.74 -16.98
N HIS A 252 -54.48 47.91 -17.95
CA HIS A 252 -53.60 49.06 -18.11
C HIS A 252 -53.40 49.35 -19.61
N PRO A 253 -52.97 50.57 -19.99
CA PRO A 253 -52.46 50.83 -21.33
C PRO A 253 -51.18 50.04 -21.59
N VAL A 254 -50.92 49.74 -22.87
CA VAL A 254 -49.73 48.97 -23.24
C VAL A 254 -48.45 49.77 -22.95
N PRO A 255 -47.42 49.14 -22.33
CA PRO A 255 -46.17 49.80 -22.04
C PRO A 255 -45.39 50.19 -23.30
N LEU A 256 -44.69 51.33 -23.27
CA LEU A 256 -43.89 51.85 -24.37
C LEU A 256 -42.41 51.54 -24.15
N CYS A 257 -41.68 51.18 -25.20
CA CYS A 257 -40.22 51.10 -25.16
C CYS A 257 -39.63 52.47 -25.52
N GLN A 258 -39.17 53.23 -24.52
CA GLN A 258 -38.57 54.55 -24.73
C GLN A 258 -37.05 54.46 -24.85
N GLY A 259 -36.49 55.05 -25.91
CA GLY A 259 -35.04 55.10 -26.13
C GLY A 259 -34.39 56.07 -25.16
N MET A 260 -33.42 55.61 -24.37
CA MET A 260 -32.59 56.46 -23.52
C MET A 260 -31.28 56.82 -24.24
N CYS A 261 -31.03 58.11 -24.47
CA CYS A 261 -29.66 58.63 -24.62
C CYS A 261 -29.22 59.06 -23.19
N SER A 262 -28.13 58.49 -22.65
CA SER A 262 -27.68 58.73 -21.27
C SER A 262 -27.45 60.23 -20.98
N PRO A 263 -27.61 60.72 -19.73
CA PRO A 263 -27.41 62.12 -19.41
C PRO A 263 -25.97 62.56 -19.75
N VAL A 264 -25.84 63.58 -20.60
CA VAL A 264 -24.55 64.19 -20.94
C VAL A 264 -24.01 64.91 -19.71
N PHE A 265 -22.87 64.49 -19.18
CA PHE A 265 -22.17 65.22 -18.13
C PHE A 265 -21.59 66.53 -18.69
N PHE A 266 -21.93 67.65 -18.05
CA PHE A 266 -21.35 68.96 -18.36
C PHE A 266 -19.82 68.95 -18.12
N PRO A 267 -18.98 69.49 -19.03
CA PRO A 267 -17.57 69.65 -18.76
C PRO A 267 -17.35 70.64 -17.61
N VAL A 268 -16.44 70.31 -16.69
CA VAL A 268 -16.14 71.08 -15.46
C VAL A 268 -15.69 72.52 -15.77
N THR A 269 -15.13 72.78 -16.96
CA THR A 269 -14.78 74.12 -17.47
C THR A 269 -14.89 74.17 -19.00
N GLY A 270 -16.09 74.44 -19.51
CA GLY A 270 -16.37 74.58 -20.96
C GLY A 270 -17.85 74.85 -21.21
N ASN A 271 -18.21 75.24 -22.44
CA ASN A 271 -19.62 75.46 -22.83
C ASN A 271 -20.07 74.41 -23.87
N VAL A 272 -21.32 73.98 -23.77
CA VAL A 272 -21.94 73.00 -24.67
C VAL A 272 -23.14 73.62 -25.38
N THR A 273 -23.21 73.44 -26.70
CA THR A 273 -24.35 73.86 -27.52
C THR A 273 -24.87 72.67 -28.30
N CYS A 274 -26.16 72.34 -28.14
CA CYS A 274 -26.80 71.21 -28.81
C CYS A 274 -27.88 71.67 -29.80
N VAL A 275 -28.06 70.90 -30.87
CA VAL A 275 -29.14 71.00 -31.84
C VAL A 275 -29.96 69.71 -31.73
N ASP A 276 -31.17 69.82 -31.20
CA ASP A 276 -32.05 68.69 -30.88
C ASP A 276 -33.21 68.58 -31.91
N PRO A 277 -33.48 67.41 -32.51
CA PRO A 277 -34.53 67.25 -33.53
C PRO A 277 -35.97 67.22 -33.01
N LEU A 278 -36.18 66.78 -31.77
CA LEU A 278 -37.52 66.56 -31.20
C LEU A 278 -37.62 67.16 -29.79
N GLU A 279 -36.80 66.67 -28.86
CA GLU A 279 -36.73 67.11 -27.45
C GLU A 279 -35.25 67.17 -27.02
N PRO A 280 -34.88 67.95 -25.99
CA PRO A 280 -33.49 68.07 -25.54
C PRO A 280 -32.85 66.70 -25.34
N PHE A 281 -31.72 66.45 -26.02
CA PHE A 281 -30.97 65.18 -25.95
C PHE A 281 -31.70 63.95 -26.53
N SER A 282 -32.60 64.13 -27.50
CA SER A 282 -33.27 63.02 -28.20
C SER A 282 -32.37 62.32 -29.25
N PHE A 283 -32.80 61.16 -29.74
CA PHE A 283 -32.16 60.47 -30.87
C PHE A 283 -31.94 61.43 -32.06
N GLY A 284 -30.72 61.47 -32.61
CA GLY A 284 -30.32 62.40 -33.68
C GLY A 284 -29.76 63.76 -33.23
N SER A 285 -29.72 64.06 -31.92
CA SER A 285 -29.19 65.34 -31.40
C SER A 285 -27.68 65.49 -31.64
N ARG A 286 -27.27 66.70 -32.04
CA ARG A 286 -25.86 67.04 -32.32
C ARG A 286 -25.34 68.13 -31.38
N CYS A 287 -24.32 67.82 -30.59
CA CYS A 287 -23.74 68.74 -29.60
C CYS A 287 -22.30 69.12 -29.95
N ASN A 288 -21.94 70.39 -29.79
CA ASN A 288 -20.60 70.93 -30.00
C ASN A 288 -20.03 71.48 -28.68
N PHE A 289 -18.75 71.19 -28.41
CA PHE A 289 -18.06 71.57 -27.18
C PHE A 289 -16.99 72.64 -27.43
N THR A 290 -16.94 73.66 -26.56
CA THR A 290 -15.94 74.73 -26.60
C THR A 290 -15.20 74.84 -25.27
N CYS A 291 -13.86 74.89 -25.32
CA CYS A 291 -13.00 75.07 -24.14
C CYS A 291 -12.73 76.56 -23.89
N GLN A 292 -12.47 76.94 -22.62
CA GLN A 292 -12.00 78.29 -22.28
C GLN A 292 -10.55 78.53 -22.71
N GLU A 293 -10.17 79.81 -22.82
CA GLU A 293 -8.86 80.27 -23.30
C GLU A 293 -7.71 79.59 -22.52
N GLY A 294 -6.80 78.92 -23.25
CA GLY A 294 -5.68 78.17 -22.68
C GLY A 294 -5.81 76.63 -22.66
N TYR A 295 -6.95 76.06 -23.06
CA TYR A 295 -7.17 74.61 -23.14
C TYR A 295 -7.51 74.17 -24.57
N TYR A 296 -7.00 73.01 -24.99
CA TYR A 296 -7.32 72.41 -26.29
C TYR A 296 -8.05 71.06 -26.10
N PRO A 297 -9.06 70.77 -26.95
CA PRO A 297 -9.74 69.49 -26.94
C PRO A 297 -8.80 68.40 -27.46
N THR A 298 -8.78 67.25 -26.79
CA THR A 298 -7.90 66.13 -27.13
C THR A 298 -8.41 65.29 -28.31
N ARG A 299 -9.67 65.47 -28.78
CA ARG A 299 -10.33 64.81 -29.94
C ARG A 299 -11.48 65.67 -30.52
N ASP A 300 -12.19 65.16 -31.54
CA ASP A 300 -13.32 65.79 -32.26
C ASP A 300 -14.34 66.50 -31.34
N ASN A 301 -14.65 67.77 -31.64
CA ASN A 301 -15.47 68.65 -30.80
C ASN A 301 -16.99 68.41 -30.95
N THR A 302 -17.42 67.39 -31.70
CA THR A 302 -18.83 67.19 -32.05
C THR A 302 -19.33 65.80 -31.66
N PHE A 303 -20.52 65.73 -31.07
CA PHE A 303 -21.23 64.52 -30.64
C PHE A 303 -22.55 64.38 -31.41
N THR A 304 -22.93 63.16 -31.82
CA THR A 304 -24.24 62.86 -32.46
C THR A 304 -24.86 61.61 -31.82
N CYS A 305 -26.12 61.68 -31.35
CA CYS A 305 -26.82 60.54 -30.75
C CYS A 305 -27.31 59.55 -31.85
N LEU A 306 -26.72 58.34 -31.92
CA LEU A 306 -26.98 57.27 -32.90
C LEU A 306 -27.77 56.08 -32.29
N ALA A 307 -28.46 55.29 -33.13
CA ALA A 307 -29.42 54.25 -32.70
C ALA A 307 -28.73 52.98 -32.18
N SER A 308 -27.51 52.72 -32.65
CA SER A 308 -26.58 51.85 -31.96
C SER A 308 -26.06 52.61 -30.76
N GLY A 309 -26.57 52.33 -29.56
CA GLY A 309 -25.95 52.82 -28.34
C GLY A 309 -24.47 52.44 -28.33
N GLN A 310 -23.59 53.36 -28.74
CA GLN A 310 -22.16 53.19 -28.59
C GLN A 310 -21.47 54.51 -28.26
N GLN A 311 -21.05 54.50 -26.98
CA GLN A 311 -19.88 55.12 -26.39
C GLN A 311 -19.73 56.64 -26.58
N ALA A 312 -20.22 57.36 -25.57
CA ALA A 312 -19.44 58.46 -25.03
C ALA A 312 -17.96 58.02 -24.90
N PRO A 313 -16.97 58.91 -25.11
CA PRO A 313 -15.55 58.58 -24.93
C PRO A 313 -15.15 58.38 -23.44
N TRP A 314 -16.10 58.07 -22.57
CA TRP A 314 -15.85 57.58 -21.23
C TRP A 314 -16.31 56.13 -21.19
N LYS A 315 -15.36 55.21 -21.25
CA LYS A 315 -15.57 53.86 -20.73
C LYS A 315 -15.89 54.04 -19.24
N GLN A 316 -17.16 53.96 -18.86
CA GLN A 316 -17.49 53.51 -17.52
C GLN A 316 -17.11 52.02 -17.49
N GLN A 317 -15.85 51.74 -17.18
CA GLN A 317 -15.47 50.40 -16.74
C GLN A 317 -16.10 50.24 -15.36
N ASN A 318 -17.38 49.81 -15.35
CA ASN A 318 -17.98 49.20 -14.18
C ASN A 318 -17.09 48.02 -13.82
N LEU A 319 -16.15 48.25 -12.90
CA LEU A 319 -15.33 47.19 -12.34
C LEU A 319 -16.32 46.27 -11.62
N LYS A 320 -16.41 45.03 -12.09
CA LYS A 320 -17.07 43.97 -11.34
C LYS A 320 -16.02 43.30 -10.47
N ALA A 321 -16.36 43.01 -9.22
CA ALA A 321 -15.50 42.23 -8.37
C ALA A 321 -15.17 40.89 -9.08
N PRO A 322 -13.90 40.45 -9.08
CA PRO A 322 -13.54 39.11 -9.53
C PRO A 322 -14.32 38.04 -8.75
N PRO A 323 -14.50 36.82 -9.29
CA PRO A 323 -15.07 35.70 -8.54
C PRO A 323 -14.28 35.45 -7.24
N ASN A 324 -14.98 35.09 -6.17
CA ASN A 324 -14.41 34.82 -4.84
C ASN A 324 -13.61 36.01 -4.27
N ALA A 325 -14.06 37.23 -4.55
CA ALA A 325 -13.40 38.46 -4.14
C ALA A 325 -14.40 39.55 -3.74
N PHE A 326 -14.04 40.31 -2.72
CA PHE A 326 -14.72 41.54 -2.32
C PHE A 326 -14.00 42.74 -2.93
N MET A 327 -14.76 43.67 -3.52
CA MET A 327 -14.23 44.91 -4.06
C MET A 327 -14.80 46.11 -3.31
N GLN A 328 -13.92 46.96 -2.80
CA GLN A 328 -14.28 48.20 -2.12
C GLN A 328 -13.67 49.37 -2.89
N CYS A 329 -14.51 50.33 -3.28
CA CYS A 329 -14.07 51.51 -4.03
C CYS A 329 -14.35 52.77 -3.22
N GLN A 330 -13.38 53.70 -3.27
CA GLN A 330 -13.53 55.06 -2.77
C GLN A 330 -13.63 55.98 -3.98
N ASP A 331 -14.80 56.62 -4.13
CA ASP A 331 -15.19 57.37 -5.32
C ASP A 331 -15.37 58.88 -5.00
N PRO A 332 -14.27 59.67 -4.93
CA PRO A 332 -14.31 61.05 -4.42
C PRO A 332 -15.06 62.05 -5.32
N ARG A 333 -15.26 61.75 -6.60
CA ARG A 333 -15.84 62.67 -7.60
C ARG A 333 -17.00 62.06 -8.41
N GLY A 334 -17.44 60.85 -8.03
CA GLY A 334 -18.45 60.05 -8.74
C GLY A 334 -17.97 58.60 -8.91
N VAL A 335 -18.92 57.66 -9.02
CA VAL A 335 -18.66 56.21 -9.07
C VAL A 335 -17.72 55.86 -10.24
N TYR A 336 -16.58 55.22 -9.94
CA TYR A 336 -15.54 54.83 -10.91
C TYR A 336 -14.93 55.98 -11.72
N SER A 337 -14.99 57.21 -11.21
CA SER A 337 -14.48 58.43 -11.89
C SER A 337 -12.98 58.69 -11.63
N TYR A 338 -12.41 59.71 -12.29
CA TYR A 338 -11.02 60.12 -12.09
C TYR A 338 -10.65 60.27 -10.61
N GLY A 339 -9.56 59.61 -10.21
CA GLY A 339 -9.09 59.61 -8.83
C GLY A 339 -9.74 58.56 -7.93
N SER A 340 -10.72 57.79 -8.43
CA SER A 340 -11.30 56.66 -7.70
C SER A 340 -10.26 55.57 -7.48
N ILE A 341 -10.27 54.98 -6.29
CA ILE A 341 -9.35 53.91 -5.88
C ILE A 341 -10.19 52.71 -5.47
N CYS A 342 -10.00 51.59 -6.16
CA CYS A 342 -10.65 50.33 -5.85
C CYS A 342 -9.62 49.35 -5.29
N SER A 343 -9.90 48.82 -4.10
CA SER A 343 -9.15 47.74 -3.48
C SER A 343 -9.93 46.44 -3.55
N VAL A 344 -9.26 45.36 -3.92
CA VAL A 344 -9.81 44.00 -3.98
C VAL A 344 -9.18 43.17 -2.87
N LEU A 345 -10.03 42.41 -2.17
CA LEU A 345 -9.65 41.42 -1.17
C LEU A 345 -10.22 40.06 -1.57
N CYS A 346 -9.40 39.03 -1.60
CA CYS A 346 -9.89 37.68 -1.88
C CYS A 346 -10.60 37.08 -0.67
N GLU A 347 -11.58 36.21 -0.93
CA GLU A 347 -12.21 35.38 0.08
C GLU A 347 -11.21 34.43 0.75
N GLU A 348 -11.53 33.97 1.96
CA GLU A 348 -10.67 33.02 2.66
C GLU A 348 -10.50 31.74 1.84
N GLY A 349 -9.28 31.21 1.76
CA GLY A 349 -8.96 30.08 0.88
C GLY A 349 -8.51 30.45 -0.53
N PHE A 350 -8.46 31.74 -0.88
CA PHE A 350 -7.98 32.23 -2.17
C PHE A 350 -6.80 33.20 -2.01
N ASP A 351 -5.78 33.04 -2.85
CA ASP A 351 -4.63 33.94 -2.96
C ASP A 351 -4.87 35.02 -4.01
N LEU A 352 -4.42 36.24 -3.70
CA LEU A 352 -4.52 37.39 -4.59
C LEU A 352 -3.33 37.43 -5.54
N ILE A 353 -3.59 37.19 -6.83
CA ILE A 353 -2.58 37.28 -7.89
C ILE A 353 -2.74 38.60 -8.64
N GLY A 354 -1.74 39.48 -8.49
CA GLY A 354 -1.71 40.82 -9.09
C GLY A 354 -1.72 41.92 -8.04
N THR A 355 -2.03 43.15 -8.47
CA THR A 355 -2.11 44.30 -7.57
C THR A 355 -3.47 44.35 -6.91
N ASN A 356 -3.51 44.41 -5.57
CA ASN A 356 -4.75 44.49 -4.81
C ASN A 356 -5.47 45.85 -4.95
N MET A 357 -4.85 46.86 -5.56
CA MET A 357 -5.41 48.19 -5.72
C MET A 357 -5.26 48.67 -7.16
N THR A 358 -6.29 49.33 -7.66
CA THR A 358 -6.26 50.02 -8.95
C THR A 358 -6.88 51.41 -8.84
N LYS A 359 -6.31 52.37 -9.56
CA LYS A 359 -6.70 53.78 -9.51
C LYS A 359 -7.08 54.29 -10.90
N CYS A 360 -8.20 55.00 -11.00
CA CYS A 360 -8.68 55.57 -12.26
C CYS A 360 -7.86 56.83 -12.62
N SER A 361 -7.17 56.78 -13.75
CA SER A 361 -6.31 57.85 -14.28
C SER A 361 -7.12 58.98 -14.93
N SER A 362 -6.48 60.11 -15.23
CA SER A 362 -7.11 61.25 -15.92
C SER A 362 -7.54 60.93 -17.36
N GLU A 363 -7.02 59.85 -17.92
CA GLU A 363 -7.38 59.34 -19.24
C GLU A 363 -8.57 58.36 -19.19
N GLY A 364 -9.12 58.09 -18.00
CA GLY A 364 -10.21 57.13 -17.79
C GLY A 364 -9.78 55.66 -17.77
N ASN A 365 -8.48 55.39 -17.70
CA ASN A 365 -7.92 54.03 -17.60
C ASN A 365 -7.56 53.69 -16.15
N TRP A 366 -7.81 52.44 -15.75
CA TRP A 366 -7.35 51.92 -14.46
C TRP A 366 -5.84 51.66 -14.48
N SER A 367 -5.14 52.02 -13.40
CA SER A 367 -3.67 51.92 -13.31
C SER A 367 -3.14 50.49 -13.45
N HIS A 368 -3.92 49.52 -12.99
CA HIS A 368 -3.66 48.09 -13.13
C HIS A 368 -4.95 47.34 -13.47
N ALA A 369 -4.82 46.18 -14.10
CA ALA A 369 -5.93 45.24 -14.25
C ALA A 369 -6.40 44.73 -12.87
N LEU A 370 -7.66 44.28 -12.79
CA LEU A 370 -8.16 43.63 -11.58
C LEU A 370 -7.35 42.36 -11.27
N PRO A 371 -7.01 42.10 -9.99
CA PRO A 371 -6.31 40.88 -9.60
C PRO A 371 -7.22 39.65 -9.75
N VAL A 372 -6.60 38.47 -9.80
CA VAL A 372 -7.31 37.19 -9.85
C VAL A 372 -7.19 36.52 -8.48
N CYS A 373 -8.33 36.13 -7.90
CA CYS A 373 -8.36 35.33 -6.69
C CYS A 373 -8.30 33.85 -7.07
N GLN A 374 -7.14 33.24 -6.88
CA GLN A 374 -6.90 31.84 -7.21
C GLN A 374 -7.01 30.99 -5.95
N ALA A 375 -7.73 29.87 -6.01
CA ALA A 375 -7.84 28.97 -4.86
C ALA A 375 -6.44 28.51 -4.43
N LYS A 376 -6.18 28.55 -3.13
CA LYS A 376 -4.94 28.01 -2.56
C LYS A 376 -4.85 26.52 -2.89
N TRP A 377 -3.69 26.07 -3.34
CA TRP A 377 -3.41 24.66 -3.59
C TRP A 377 -2.86 24.00 -2.34
N CYS A 378 -3.17 22.72 -2.17
CA CYS A 378 -2.51 21.84 -1.24
C CYS A 378 -1.44 21.01 -1.98
N GLU A 379 -0.47 20.45 -1.25
CA GLU A 379 0.52 19.58 -1.86
C GLU A 379 -0.15 18.36 -2.54
N PRO A 380 0.19 18.04 -3.81
CA PRO A 380 -0.41 16.91 -4.50
C PRO A 380 -0.20 15.59 -3.75
N ILE A 381 -1.28 14.83 -3.53
CA ILE A 381 -1.22 13.53 -2.88
C ILE A 381 -0.96 12.45 -3.92
N ASN A 382 0.12 11.69 -3.73
CA ASN A 382 0.42 10.50 -4.53
C ASN A 382 0.65 9.31 -3.60
N PRO A 383 -0.39 8.52 -3.25
CA PRO A 383 -0.26 7.42 -2.32
C PRO A 383 0.41 6.22 -3.02
N PRO A 384 1.63 5.81 -2.62
CA PRO A 384 2.25 4.61 -3.17
C PRO A 384 1.43 3.37 -2.77
N HIS A 385 1.18 2.47 -3.73
CA HIS A 385 0.33 1.28 -3.55
C HIS A 385 -1.12 1.61 -3.12
N GLY A 386 -1.63 2.75 -3.59
CA GLY A 386 -3.00 3.15 -3.43
C GLY A 386 -3.49 4.00 -4.60
N SER A 387 -4.79 4.26 -4.58
CA SER A 387 -5.51 5.09 -5.53
C SER A 387 -6.22 6.22 -4.78
N LEU A 388 -6.38 7.34 -5.46
CA LEU A 388 -6.96 8.55 -4.91
C LEU A 388 -8.23 8.89 -5.67
N SER A 389 -9.31 9.12 -4.94
CA SER A 389 -10.57 9.65 -5.48
C SER A 389 -10.81 11.03 -4.87
N CYS A 390 -10.70 12.08 -5.67
CA CYS A 390 -10.90 13.46 -5.22
C CYS A 390 -12.15 14.08 -5.85
N SER A 391 -12.82 14.90 -5.06
CA SER A 391 -13.81 15.86 -5.54
C SER A 391 -13.21 17.26 -5.47
N ASP A 392 -13.04 17.90 -6.63
CA ASP A 392 -12.23 19.11 -6.80
C ASP A 392 -13.10 20.30 -7.27
N PRO A 393 -13.83 20.97 -6.37
CA PRO A 393 -14.79 22.02 -6.75
C PRO A 393 -14.12 23.28 -7.34
N ASN A 394 -12.91 23.62 -6.89
CA ASN A 394 -12.19 24.84 -7.28
C ASN A 394 -10.94 24.58 -8.13
N GLY A 395 -10.77 23.34 -8.62
CA GLY A 395 -9.56 22.87 -9.30
C GLY A 395 -8.87 21.75 -8.54
N SER A 396 -7.98 21.03 -9.22
CA SER A 396 -7.33 19.83 -8.66
C SER A 396 -6.47 20.17 -7.44
N PHE A 397 -6.69 19.46 -6.32
CA PHE A 397 -5.96 19.66 -5.06
C PHE A 397 -6.01 21.11 -4.54
N SER A 398 -7.14 21.79 -4.70
CA SER A 398 -7.32 23.18 -4.29
C SER A 398 -8.26 23.30 -3.10
N PHE A 399 -8.38 24.49 -2.51
CA PHE A 399 -9.28 24.74 -1.38
C PHE A 399 -10.69 24.14 -1.60
N GLY A 400 -11.13 23.32 -0.64
CA GLY A 400 -12.38 22.57 -0.68
C GLY A 400 -12.30 21.21 -1.39
N SER A 401 -11.13 20.82 -1.91
CA SER A 401 -10.92 19.47 -2.45
C SER A 401 -11.01 18.44 -1.33
N LEU A 402 -11.93 17.48 -1.46
CA LEU A 402 -12.06 16.34 -0.57
C LEU A 402 -11.54 15.10 -1.28
N CYS A 403 -10.44 14.54 -0.77
CA CYS A 403 -9.77 13.38 -1.34
C CYS A 403 -9.87 12.18 -0.41
N THR A 404 -10.36 11.06 -0.95
CA THR A 404 -10.42 9.77 -0.28
C THR A 404 -9.40 8.80 -0.86
N THR A 405 -8.65 8.13 -0.01
CA THR A 405 -7.58 7.20 -0.40
C THR A 405 -8.03 5.75 -0.23
N THR A 406 -7.85 4.95 -1.27
CA THR A 406 -8.12 3.52 -1.28
C THR A 406 -6.84 2.74 -1.58
N CYS A 407 -6.46 1.81 -0.70
CA CYS A 407 -5.24 1.03 -0.91
C CYS A 407 -5.43 -0.11 -1.91
N ASP A 408 -4.35 -0.46 -2.62
CA ASP A 408 -4.31 -1.61 -3.51
C ASP A 408 -4.45 -2.92 -2.74
N GLU A 409 -4.81 -4.01 -3.41
CA GLU A 409 -4.90 -5.31 -2.77
C GLU A 409 -3.58 -5.71 -2.09
N GLY A 410 -3.69 -6.25 -0.87
CA GLY A 410 -2.53 -6.61 -0.05
C GLY A 410 -1.95 -5.48 0.80
N PHE A 411 -2.49 -4.26 0.67
CA PHE A 411 -2.15 -3.12 1.52
C PHE A 411 -3.33 -2.73 2.42
N LEU A 412 -3.03 -2.08 3.54
CA LEU A 412 -4.00 -1.53 4.48
C LEU A 412 -3.76 -0.04 4.66
N LEU A 413 -4.85 0.71 4.77
CA LEU A 413 -4.80 2.14 5.00
C LEU A 413 -4.39 2.41 6.44
N ASN A 414 -3.33 3.21 6.63
CA ASN A 414 -2.90 3.68 7.94
C ASN A 414 -3.12 5.19 8.03
N GLY A 415 -4.13 5.60 8.80
CA GLY A 415 -4.55 6.99 8.95
C GLY A 415 -6.04 7.18 8.63
N THR A 416 -6.43 8.42 8.39
CA THR A 416 -7.78 8.78 7.97
C THR A 416 -7.98 8.51 6.48
N ASP A 417 -9.12 7.93 6.12
CA ASP A 417 -9.48 7.58 4.74
C ASP A 417 -9.84 8.77 3.86
N SER A 418 -10.16 9.92 4.47
CA SER A 418 -10.43 11.18 3.78
C SER A 418 -9.62 12.35 4.35
N THR A 419 -9.20 13.27 3.49
CA THR A 419 -8.62 14.56 3.89
C THR A 419 -9.14 15.68 2.99
N GLU A 420 -9.34 16.87 3.56
CA GLU A 420 -9.84 18.06 2.89
C GLU A 420 -8.77 19.14 2.80
N CYS A 421 -8.67 19.83 1.66
CA CYS A 421 -7.77 20.98 1.49
C CYS A 421 -8.39 22.23 2.13
N THR A 422 -7.79 22.69 3.23
CA THR A 422 -8.30 23.79 4.05
C THR A 422 -8.02 25.17 3.45
N SER A 423 -8.65 26.23 4.00
CA SER A 423 -8.46 27.64 3.59
C SER A 423 -7.04 28.16 3.79
N LEU A 424 -6.19 27.40 4.49
CA LEU A 424 -4.77 27.69 4.69
C LEU A 424 -3.87 27.10 3.59
N GLY A 425 -4.40 26.30 2.65
CA GLY A 425 -3.60 25.58 1.66
C GLY A 425 -2.89 24.36 2.25
N MET A 426 -3.42 23.79 3.33
CA MET A 426 -2.92 22.57 3.96
C MET A 426 -4.02 21.52 4.04
N TRP A 427 -3.64 20.25 3.98
CA TRP A 427 -4.55 19.14 4.22
C TRP A 427 -5.02 19.09 5.68
N SER A 428 -6.28 18.77 5.90
CA SER A 428 -6.92 18.70 7.23
C SER A 428 -6.36 17.60 8.13
N ALA A 429 -5.78 16.57 7.52
CA ALA A 429 -5.19 15.41 8.17
C ALA A 429 -3.93 14.99 7.40
N ASP A 430 -3.03 14.31 8.09
CA ASP A 430 -1.84 13.71 7.49
C ASP A 430 -2.21 12.78 6.34
N ILE A 431 -1.37 12.76 5.30
CA ILE A 431 -1.61 11.98 4.09
C ILE A 431 -1.61 10.49 4.46
N PRO A 432 -2.69 9.73 4.19
CA PRO A 432 -2.76 8.34 4.58
C PRO A 432 -1.81 7.48 3.75
N HIS A 433 -1.06 6.62 4.43
CA HIS A 433 -0.10 5.73 3.81
C HIS A 433 -0.65 4.31 3.73
N CYS A 434 -0.53 3.68 2.56
CA CYS A 434 -0.86 2.28 2.35
C CYS A 434 0.30 1.40 2.80
N LEU A 435 0.13 0.68 3.90
CA LEU A 435 1.12 -0.23 4.44
C LEU A 435 0.83 -1.66 3.99
N ALA A 436 1.84 -2.39 3.56
CA ALA A 436 1.67 -3.79 3.19
C ALA A 436 1.17 -4.59 4.40
N LYS A 437 0.14 -5.43 4.20
CA LYS A 437 -0.36 -6.33 5.24
C LYS A 437 0.75 -7.29 5.65
N ARG A 438 0.90 -7.46 6.96
CA ARG A 438 1.93 -8.33 7.54
C ARG A 438 1.39 -9.74 7.76
N CYS A 439 2.19 -10.73 7.41
CA CYS A 439 1.96 -12.11 7.77
C CYS A 439 2.46 -12.39 9.20
N PRO A 440 1.98 -13.47 9.86
CA PRO A 440 2.49 -13.88 11.15
C PRO A 440 4.02 -14.01 11.12
N THR A 441 4.69 -13.34 12.03
CA THR A 441 6.15 -13.40 12.18
C THR A 441 6.57 -14.84 12.46
N VAL A 442 7.49 -15.34 11.64
CA VAL A 442 8.01 -16.70 11.78
C VAL A 442 9.33 -16.62 12.53
N ASN A 443 9.31 -16.99 13.81
CA ASN A 443 10.55 -17.16 14.56
C ASN A 443 11.32 -18.38 14.01
N SER A 444 12.63 -18.40 14.22
CA SER A 444 13.48 -19.54 13.89
C SER A 444 12.84 -20.84 14.41
N PHE A 445 12.69 -21.82 13.52
CA PHE A 445 12.11 -23.12 13.84
C PHE A 445 13.24 -24.15 13.96
N SER A 446 13.04 -25.16 14.82
CA SER A 446 14.11 -26.09 15.22
C SER A 446 14.76 -26.79 14.03
N HIS A 447 16.08 -26.71 13.94
CA HIS A 447 16.91 -27.35 12.91
C HIS A 447 16.57 -26.92 11.47
N GLY A 448 15.97 -25.74 11.30
CA GLY A 448 15.61 -25.18 10.01
C GLY A 448 15.98 -23.70 9.90
N SER A 449 16.25 -23.28 8.67
CA SER A 449 16.52 -21.88 8.33
C SER A 449 15.49 -21.39 7.32
N LEU A 450 15.12 -20.12 7.45
CA LEU A 450 14.17 -19.46 6.57
C LEU A 450 14.88 -18.32 5.86
N VAL A 451 14.94 -18.37 4.53
CA VAL A 451 15.50 -17.29 3.71
C VAL A 451 14.35 -16.60 3.01
N CYS A 452 14.11 -15.34 3.38
CA CYS A 452 13.02 -14.55 2.84
C CYS A 452 13.51 -13.44 1.91
N SER A 453 12.69 -13.16 0.90
CA SER A 453 12.80 -11.98 0.04
C SER A 453 11.60 -11.08 0.34
N ASP A 454 11.87 -9.88 0.84
CA ASP A 454 10.87 -9.00 1.47
C ASP A 454 10.73 -7.67 0.70
N PRO A 455 10.00 -7.65 -0.43
CA PRO A 455 9.94 -6.48 -1.31
C PRO A 455 9.25 -5.25 -0.68
N HIS A 456 8.34 -5.45 0.27
CA HIS A 456 7.56 -4.39 0.91
C HIS A 456 7.80 -4.28 2.43
N GLY A 457 8.91 -4.85 2.91
CA GLY A 457 9.26 -4.96 4.33
C GLY A 457 9.14 -6.39 4.85
N GLU A 458 9.74 -6.65 6.00
CA GLU A 458 9.87 -7.99 6.58
C GLU A 458 8.50 -8.67 6.79
N PHE A 459 8.37 -9.89 6.26
CA PHE A 459 7.16 -10.73 6.36
C PHE A 459 5.88 -10.01 5.93
N SER A 460 5.95 -9.20 4.86
CA SER A 460 4.82 -8.43 4.34
C SER A 460 4.27 -9.02 3.05
N PHE A 461 3.13 -8.49 2.58
CA PHE A 461 2.50 -8.95 1.33
C PHE A 461 3.53 -9.09 0.19
N GLY A 462 3.52 -10.23 -0.48
CA GLY A 462 4.45 -10.54 -1.56
C GLY A 462 5.79 -11.14 -1.10
N SER A 463 6.10 -11.10 0.21
CA SER A 463 7.29 -11.76 0.78
C SER A 463 7.29 -13.24 0.43
N ARG A 464 8.43 -13.72 -0.07
CA ARG A 464 8.62 -15.10 -0.51
C ARG A 464 9.73 -15.72 0.31
N CYS A 465 9.40 -16.77 1.05
CA CYS A 465 10.31 -17.43 1.96
C CYS A 465 10.52 -18.87 1.53
N THR A 466 11.79 -19.25 1.43
CA THR A 466 12.21 -20.64 1.18
C THR A 466 12.82 -21.19 2.45
N SER A 467 12.29 -22.32 2.89
CA SER A 467 12.74 -23.04 4.08
C SER A 467 13.70 -24.16 3.70
N THR A 468 14.75 -24.31 4.50
CA THR A 468 15.76 -25.36 4.35
C THR A 468 16.06 -25.96 5.72
N CYS A 469 16.38 -27.26 5.76
CA CYS A 469 16.77 -27.92 7.01
C CYS A 469 18.29 -28.00 7.13
N GLU A 470 18.77 -28.01 8.37
CA GLU A 470 20.16 -28.30 8.70
C GLU A 470 20.54 -29.71 8.23
N GLU A 471 21.84 -29.95 8.08
CA GLU A 471 22.35 -31.25 7.66
C GLU A 471 21.92 -32.36 8.65
N GLY A 472 21.53 -33.52 8.14
CA GLY A 472 21.00 -34.62 8.95
C GLY A 472 19.49 -34.55 9.21
N PHE A 473 18.82 -33.47 8.81
CA PHE A 473 17.36 -33.33 8.88
C PHE A 473 16.73 -33.32 7.48
N LEU A 474 15.47 -33.76 7.39
CA LEU A 474 14.67 -33.80 6.17
C LEU A 474 13.47 -32.87 6.32
N LEU A 475 13.24 -32.05 5.30
CA LEU A 475 12.13 -31.10 5.25
C LEU A 475 10.81 -31.85 5.01
N ASN A 476 9.87 -31.69 5.94
CA ASN A 476 8.53 -32.26 5.86
C ASN A 476 7.49 -31.13 5.71
N GLY A 477 6.96 -30.99 4.50
CA GLY A 477 6.04 -29.94 4.09
C GLY A 477 6.52 -29.25 2.80
N THR A 478 5.93 -28.11 2.47
CA THR A 478 6.34 -27.30 1.32
C THR A 478 7.49 -26.38 1.70
N ALA A 479 8.56 -26.40 0.90
CA ALA A 479 9.74 -25.58 1.14
C ALA A 479 9.45 -24.08 0.96
N ASP A 480 8.64 -23.73 -0.03
CA ASP A 480 8.33 -22.34 -0.38
C ASP A 480 6.96 -21.92 0.16
N THR A 481 6.91 -20.73 0.76
CA THR A 481 5.67 -20.08 1.17
C THR A 481 5.70 -18.59 0.80
N GLN A 482 4.53 -18.02 0.54
CA GLN A 482 4.36 -16.63 0.15
C GLN A 482 3.34 -15.94 1.04
N CYS A 483 3.63 -14.69 1.44
CA CYS A 483 2.67 -13.87 2.15
C CYS A 483 1.60 -13.33 1.18
N THR A 484 0.36 -13.75 1.40
CA THR A 484 -0.79 -13.45 0.53
C THR A 484 -1.41 -12.08 0.83
N SER A 485 -2.30 -11.60 -0.05
CA SER A 485 -3.00 -10.31 0.11
C SER A 485 -3.98 -10.27 1.30
N LEU A 486 -4.21 -11.42 1.94
CA LEU A 486 -4.99 -11.56 3.17
C LEU A 486 -4.14 -11.37 4.44
N GLY A 487 -2.82 -11.26 4.32
CA GLY A 487 -1.92 -11.23 5.49
C GLY A 487 -1.69 -12.61 6.11
N THR A 488 -1.83 -13.69 5.33
CA THR A 488 -1.53 -15.05 5.75
C THR A 488 -0.54 -15.72 4.80
N TRP A 489 0.26 -16.64 5.32
CA TRP A 489 1.14 -17.48 4.52
C TRP A 489 0.34 -18.43 3.62
N SER A 490 0.81 -18.67 2.40
CA SER A 490 0.13 -19.54 1.43
C SER A 490 0.14 -21.01 1.84
N THR A 491 1.17 -21.42 2.56
CA THR A 491 1.31 -22.76 3.15
C THR A 491 1.87 -22.63 4.55
N ASP A 492 1.57 -23.61 5.41
CA ASP A 492 2.16 -23.72 6.74
C ASP A 492 3.69 -23.90 6.66
N ILE A 493 4.39 -23.45 7.70
CA ILE A 493 5.84 -23.59 7.81
C ILE A 493 6.18 -25.08 8.04
N PRO A 494 7.09 -25.67 7.25
CA PRO A 494 7.40 -27.09 7.34
C PRO A 494 8.19 -27.44 8.60
N ARG A 495 8.27 -28.75 8.91
CA ARG A 495 9.06 -29.28 10.03
C ARG A 495 10.30 -29.99 9.53
N CYS A 496 11.43 -29.79 10.21
CA CYS A 496 12.67 -30.52 9.95
C CYS A 496 12.72 -31.76 10.85
N ASN A 497 12.56 -32.93 10.24
CA ASN A 497 12.59 -34.21 10.95
C ASN A 497 13.97 -34.85 10.80
N ALA A 498 14.56 -35.35 11.89
CA ALA A 498 15.84 -36.05 11.81
C ALA A 498 15.74 -37.26 10.87
N LYS A 499 16.72 -37.44 9.99
CA LYS A 499 16.80 -38.61 9.12
C LYS A 499 16.95 -39.86 9.99
N ARG A 500 16.27 -40.94 9.62
CA ARG A 500 16.31 -42.22 10.34
C ARG A 500 17.33 -43.15 9.72
N CYS A 501 18.09 -43.81 10.56
CA CYS A 501 18.94 -44.93 10.20
C CYS A 501 18.15 -46.26 10.26
N PRO A 502 18.63 -47.32 9.58
CA PRO A 502 18.03 -48.65 9.71
C PRO A 502 17.95 -49.08 11.18
N ALA A 503 16.84 -49.70 11.58
CA ALA A 503 16.70 -50.18 12.96
C ALA A 503 17.78 -51.21 13.28
N LEU A 504 18.49 -51.00 14.40
CA LEU A 504 19.51 -51.93 14.87
C LEU A 504 18.89 -53.03 15.72
N SER A 505 19.48 -54.22 15.65
CA SER A 505 19.13 -55.34 16.53
C SER A 505 20.31 -55.67 17.44
N THR A 506 20.00 -56.19 18.63
CA THR A 506 21.02 -56.58 19.62
C THR A 506 21.85 -57.75 19.09
N PRO A 507 23.19 -57.70 19.19
CA PRO A 507 24.05 -58.83 18.80
C PRO A 507 23.77 -60.05 19.68
N SER A 508 23.88 -61.25 19.13
CA SER A 508 23.73 -62.50 19.89
C SER A 508 24.81 -62.61 20.98
N ASN A 509 24.41 -62.94 22.22
CA ASN A 509 25.30 -62.98 23.40
C ASN A 509 26.00 -61.63 23.66
N GLY A 510 25.27 -60.54 23.41
CA GLY A 510 25.72 -59.18 23.66
C GLY A 510 24.54 -58.24 23.95
N SER A 511 24.86 -57.00 24.32
CA SER A 511 23.89 -55.95 24.59
C SER A 511 24.20 -54.70 23.77
N LEU A 512 23.14 -53.94 23.45
CA LEU A 512 23.22 -52.69 22.70
C LEU A 512 22.61 -51.58 23.57
N VAL A 513 23.40 -50.54 23.86
CA VAL A 513 22.94 -49.36 24.61
C VAL A 513 23.02 -48.16 23.68
N CYS A 514 21.88 -47.51 23.41
CA CYS A 514 21.78 -46.36 22.52
C CYS A 514 21.38 -45.10 23.28
N SER A 515 21.90 -43.96 22.82
CA SER A 515 21.44 -42.62 23.19
C SER A 515 20.89 -41.92 21.95
N ASP A 516 19.60 -41.60 21.97
CA ASP A 516 18.83 -41.15 20.81
C ASP A 516 18.33 -39.68 20.99
N PRO A 517 19.18 -38.66 20.78
CA PRO A 517 18.85 -37.26 21.09
C PRO A 517 17.69 -36.68 20.26
N HIS A 518 17.49 -37.16 19.03
CA HIS A 518 16.47 -36.66 18.10
C HIS A 518 15.36 -37.70 17.80
N GLY A 519 15.26 -38.73 18.63
CA GLY A 519 14.35 -39.87 18.47
C GLY A 519 15.09 -41.15 18.09
N GLU A 520 14.44 -42.29 18.32
CA GLU A 520 15.04 -43.63 18.18
C GLU A 520 15.67 -43.84 16.80
N PHE A 521 16.95 -44.24 16.78
CA PHE A 521 17.72 -44.53 15.58
C PHE A 521 17.70 -43.40 14.54
N SER A 522 17.75 -42.16 15.00
CA SER A 522 17.78 -40.96 14.15
C SER A 522 19.16 -40.29 14.14
N PHE A 523 19.37 -39.31 13.25
CA PHE A 523 20.62 -38.57 13.12
C PHE A 523 21.20 -38.15 14.49
N GLY A 524 22.49 -38.44 14.71
CA GLY A 524 23.19 -38.18 15.97
C GLY A 524 22.95 -39.24 17.06
N SER A 525 22.17 -40.28 16.79
CA SER A 525 22.03 -41.42 17.72
C SER A 525 23.34 -42.20 17.80
N GLN A 526 23.80 -42.46 19.02
CA GLN A 526 25.05 -43.17 19.29
C GLN A 526 24.74 -44.46 20.03
N CYS A 527 25.17 -45.58 19.47
CA CYS A 527 24.93 -46.90 20.00
C CYS A 527 26.24 -47.60 20.33
N LYS A 528 26.32 -48.15 21.54
CA LYS A 528 27.46 -48.91 22.03
C LYS A 528 27.09 -50.36 22.25
N SER A 529 27.82 -51.24 21.58
CA SER A 529 27.68 -52.69 21.72
C SER A 529 28.70 -53.25 22.72
N THR A 530 28.25 -54.18 23.54
CA THR A 530 29.09 -54.92 24.50
C THR A 530 28.74 -56.41 24.44
N CYS A 531 29.70 -57.28 24.73
CA CYS A 531 29.43 -58.72 24.77
C CYS A 531 29.21 -59.20 26.20
N GLU A 532 28.41 -60.24 26.35
CA GLU A 532 28.23 -60.94 27.61
C GLU A 532 29.54 -61.61 28.08
N GLU A 533 29.60 -61.96 29.36
CA GLU A 533 30.79 -62.59 29.94
C GLU A 533 31.13 -63.91 29.21
N GLY A 534 32.41 -64.14 28.94
CA GLY A 534 32.87 -65.30 28.15
C GLY A 534 32.87 -65.11 26.64
N PHE A 535 32.34 -64.00 26.14
CA PHE A 535 32.41 -63.59 24.73
C PHE A 535 33.35 -62.38 24.53
N LEU A 536 33.87 -62.23 23.32
CA LEU A 536 34.79 -61.16 22.93
C LEU A 536 34.21 -60.45 21.70
N LEU A 537 34.23 -59.12 21.75
CA LEU A 537 33.66 -58.27 20.72
C LEU A 537 34.53 -58.29 19.46
N ASN A 538 33.93 -58.65 18.32
CA ASN A 538 34.58 -58.71 17.03
C ASN A 538 34.01 -57.64 16.08
N GLY A 539 34.65 -56.47 16.07
CA GLY A 539 34.29 -55.30 15.28
C GLY A 539 34.34 -54.02 16.11
N THR A 540 33.76 -52.94 15.59
CA THR A 540 33.69 -51.63 16.28
C THR A 540 32.56 -51.61 17.29
N ALA A 541 32.87 -51.30 18.55
CA ALA A 541 31.89 -51.25 19.62
C ALA A 541 30.85 -50.13 19.43
N ASP A 542 31.32 -48.96 19.01
CA ASP A 542 30.53 -47.75 18.89
C ASP A 542 30.12 -47.53 17.43
N THR A 543 28.85 -47.16 17.20
CA THR A 543 28.31 -46.76 15.90
C THR A 543 27.41 -45.55 16.05
N GLU A 544 27.40 -44.67 15.06
CA GLU A 544 26.66 -43.40 15.08
C GLU A 544 25.82 -43.25 13.82
N CYS A 545 24.59 -42.74 13.97
CA CYS A 545 23.71 -42.43 12.85
C CYS A 545 24.13 -41.11 12.19
N THR A 546 24.72 -41.22 11.00
CA THR A 546 25.30 -40.09 10.25
C THR A 546 24.24 -39.22 9.57
N SER A 547 24.63 -38.04 9.07
CA SER A 547 23.76 -37.08 8.36
C SER A 547 23.18 -37.61 7.04
N LEU A 548 23.71 -38.75 6.56
CA LEU A 548 23.21 -39.47 5.40
C LEU A 548 22.07 -40.45 5.74
N GLY A 549 21.77 -40.68 7.02
CA GLY A 549 20.80 -41.69 7.45
C GLY A 549 21.36 -43.11 7.40
N MET A 550 22.68 -43.27 7.58
CA MET A 550 23.35 -44.56 7.67
C MET A 550 24.21 -44.63 8.93
N TRP A 551 24.35 -45.83 9.49
CA TRP A 551 25.26 -46.08 10.60
C TRP A 551 26.72 -46.00 10.15
N SER A 552 27.59 -45.44 10.99
CA SER A 552 29.03 -45.33 10.70
C SER A 552 29.75 -46.67 10.68
N ALA A 553 29.22 -47.67 11.37
CA ALA A 553 29.69 -49.05 11.34
C ALA A 553 28.55 -50.06 11.56
N ASP A 554 28.73 -51.28 11.05
CA ASP A 554 27.82 -52.41 11.26
C ASP A 554 27.89 -52.94 12.70
N ILE A 555 26.82 -53.62 13.16
CA ILE A 555 26.80 -54.26 14.48
C ILE A 555 27.87 -55.37 14.55
N PRO A 556 28.79 -55.33 15.52
CA PRO A 556 29.83 -56.35 15.66
C PRO A 556 29.28 -57.68 16.19
N GLY A 557 30.00 -58.77 15.91
CA GLY A 557 29.68 -60.10 16.43
C GLY A 557 30.32 -60.35 17.79
N CYS A 558 29.64 -61.08 18.68
CA CYS A 558 30.22 -61.58 19.92
C CYS A 558 30.69 -63.03 19.74
N LEU A 559 32.00 -63.25 19.76
CA LEU A 559 32.61 -64.56 19.58
C LEU A 559 33.00 -65.15 20.92
N ALA A 560 32.69 -66.42 21.16
CA ALA A 560 33.09 -67.10 22.39
C ALA A 560 34.62 -67.10 22.53
N LYS A 561 35.13 -66.76 23.72
CA LYS A 561 36.57 -66.82 23.99
C LYS A 561 37.05 -68.26 23.87
N ARG A 562 38.19 -68.46 23.21
CA ARG A 562 38.78 -69.78 23.01
C ARG A 562 39.73 -70.14 24.13
N CYS A 563 39.64 -71.38 24.60
CA CYS A 563 40.63 -72.00 25.47
C CYS A 563 41.74 -72.66 24.63
N SER A 564 42.84 -73.03 25.27
CA SER A 564 43.91 -73.78 24.61
C SER A 564 43.37 -75.11 24.07
N THR A 565 43.80 -75.51 22.89
CA THR A 565 43.36 -76.78 22.29
C THR A 565 43.84 -77.95 23.14
N LEU A 566 42.93 -78.85 23.50
CA LEU A 566 43.26 -80.04 24.28
C LEU A 566 43.51 -81.24 23.37
N SER A 567 44.46 -82.09 23.77
CA SER A 567 44.69 -83.40 23.16
C SER A 567 44.37 -84.52 24.13
N SER A 568 44.02 -85.70 23.61
CA SER A 568 43.71 -86.88 24.41
C SER A 568 44.92 -87.32 25.26
N PRO A 569 44.75 -87.64 26.56
CA PRO A 569 45.83 -88.20 27.38
C PRO A 569 46.37 -89.51 26.78
N SER A 570 47.66 -89.80 26.99
CA SER A 570 48.23 -91.11 26.60
C SER A 570 47.52 -92.25 27.35
N HIS A 571 47.06 -93.28 26.65
CA HIS A 571 46.20 -94.35 27.18
C HIS A 571 44.86 -93.87 27.75
N GLY A 572 44.31 -92.79 27.19
CA GLY A 572 42.99 -92.27 27.52
C GLY A 572 42.28 -91.63 26.32
N SER A 573 40.99 -91.36 26.47
CA SER A 573 40.14 -90.68 25.48
C SER A 573 39.59 -89.38 26.05
N LEU A 574 39.39 -88.39 25.17
CA LEU A 574 38.81 -87.09 25.50
C LEU A 574 37.52 -86.91 24.70
N VAL A 575 36.40 -86.71 25.39
CA VAL A 575 35.11 -86.41 24.78
C VAL A 575 34.71 -85.01 25.20
N CYS A 576 34.53 -84.11 24.22
CA CYS A 576 34.15 -82.73 24.45
C CYS A 576 32.74 -82.45 23.94
N SER A 577 32.06 -81.53 24.63
CA SER A 577 30.80 -80.93 24.22
C SER A 577 31.03 -79.42 24.05
N ASP A 578 30.80 -78.92 22.84
CA ASP A 578 31.24 -77.59 22.41
C ASP A 578 30.04 -76.71 21.98
N PRO A 579 29.30 -76.11 22.93
CA PRO A 579 28.06 -75.39 22.64
C PRO A 579 28.24 -74.11 21.80
N HIS A 580 29.41 -73.49 21.86
CA HIS A 580 29.71 -72.22 21.19
C HIS A 580 30.90 -72.30 20.21
N GLY A 581 31.24 -73.52 19.77
CA GLY A 581 32.40 -73.83 18.93
C GLY A 581 33.48 -74.58 19.69
N GLU A 582 34.35 -75.28 18.96
CA GLU A 582 35.37 -76.18 19.51
C GLU A 582 36.27 -75.46 20.54
N PHE A 583 36.43 -76.05 21.72
CA PHE A 583 37.27 -75.53 22.80
C PHE A 583 37.01 -74.06 23.15
N SER A 584 35.74 -73.63 23.10
CA SER A 584 35.33 -72.25 23.37
C SER A 584 34.59 -72.14 24.70
N PHE A 585 34.29 -70.92 25.15
CA PHE A 585 33.59 -70.69 26.43
C PHE A 585 32.37 -71.62 26.60
N GLY A 586 32.29 -72.29 27.74
CA GLY A 586 31.26 -73.29 28.05
C GLY A 586 31.53 -74.69 27.51
N SER A 587 32.61 -74.92 26.76
CA SER A 587 33.03 -76.27 26.34
C SER A 587 33.39 -77.11 27.57
N ARG A 588 32.79 -78.31 27.66
CA ARG A 588 33.06 -79.28 28.73
C ARG A 588 33.66 -80.55 28.14
N CYS A 589 34.85 -80.90 28.62
CA CYS A 589 35.60 -82.06 28.17
C CYS A 589 35.80 -83.06 29.31
N THR A 590 35.47 -84.32 29.07
CA THR A 590 35.62 -85.42 30.02
C THR A 590 36.69 -86.39 29.53
N SER A 591 37.69 -86.65 30.38
CA SER A 591 38.79 -87.56 30.12
C SER A 591 38.54 -88.93 30.77
N THR A 592 38.73 -90.01 30.01
CA THR A 592 38.62 -91.39 30.52
C THR A 592 39.87 -92.19 30.19
N CYS A 593 40.28 -93.12 31.05
CA CYS A 593 41.44 -93.98 30.81
C CYS A 593 41.02 -95.34 30.22
N GLU A 594 41.89 -95.91 29.39
CA GLU A 594 41.77 -97.27 28.89
C GLU A 594 41.91 -98.31 30.02
N GLU A 595 41.39 -99.51 29.80
CA GLU A 595 41.37 -100.59 30.79
C GLU A 595 42.79 -100.95 31.27
N GLY A 596 43.02 -100.98 32.59
CA GLY A 596 44.33 -101.23 33.21
C GLY A 596 45.07 -99.98 33.71
N PHE A 597 44.56 -98.78 33.42
CA PHE A 597 45.12 -97.50 33.89
C PHE A 597 44.14 -96.77 34.83
N LEU A 598 44.66 -96.01 35.80
CA LEU A 598 43.90 -95.17 36.72
C LEU A 598 44.10 -93.69 36.35
N LEU A 599 43.01 -92.93 36.32
CA LEU A 599 43.03 -91.49 36.06
C LEU A 599 43.64 -90.74 37.26
N ASN A 600 44.70 -89.98 37.02
CA ASN A 600 45.36 -89.12 37.99
C ASN A 600 45.08 -87.65 37.66
N GLY A 601 44.16 -87.04 38.41
CA GLY A 601 43.63 -85.69 38.19
C GLY A 601 42.10 -85.66 38.11
N THR A 602 41.51 -84.52 37.79
CA THR A 602 40.07 -84.38 37.55
C THR A 602 39.69 -84.87 36.16
N ALA A 603 38.62 -85.66 36.06
CA ALA A 603 38.14 -86.18 34.78
C ALA A 603 37.55 -85.08 33.89
N ASP A 604 36.84 -84.14 34.50
CA ASP A 604 36.13 -83.08 33.80
C ASP A 604 36.92 -81.77 33.86
N THR A 605 36.96 -81.07 32.73
CA THR A 605 37.45 -79.70 32.64
C THR A 605 36.50 -78.85 31.79
N GLU A 606 36.35 -77.58 32.15
CA GLU A 606 35.42 -76.65 31.50
C GLU A 606 36.16 -75.38 31.08
N CYS A 607 35.85 -74.88 29.87
CA CYS A 607 36.40 -73.63 29.37
C CYS A 607 35.69 -72.44 30.03
N THR A 608 36.40 -71.76 30.92
CA THR A 608 35.87 -70.65 31.73
C THR A 608 35.72 -69.36 30.93
N SER A 609 34.99 -68.38 31.48
CA SER A 609 34.76 -67.05 30.85
C SER A 609 36.03 -66.20 30.67
N LEU A 610 37.14 -66.64 31.27
CA LEU A 610 38.47 -66.06 31.12
C LEU A 610 39.26 -66.65 29.92
N GLY A 611 38.73 -67.67 29.25
CA GLY A 611 39.45 -68.38 28.17
C GLY A 611 40.52 -69.35 28.69
N MET A 612 40.34 -69.86 29.92
CA MET A 612 41.21 -70.88 30.53
C MET A 612 40.41 -72.11 30.94
N TRP A 613 41.03 -73.28 30.89
CA TRP A 613 40.45 -74.50 31.43
C TRP A 613 40.41 -74.46 32.96
N SER A 614 39.30 -74.93 33.54
CA SER A 614 39.11 -74.96 35.00
C SER A 614 40.12 -75.85 35.73
N THR A 615 40.60 -76.90 35.06
CA THR A 615 41.61 -77.83 35.57
C THR A 615 42.54 -78.31 34.45
N ASP A 616 43.78 -78.65 34.80
CA ASP A 616 44.76 -79.24 33.87
C ASP A 616 44.32 -80.63 33.37
N THR A 617 44.84 -81.06 32.22
CA THR A 617 44.53 -82.38 31.65
C THR A 617 45.11 -83.53 32.50
N PRO A 618 44.29 -84.52 32.90
CA PRO A 618 44.71 -85.62 33.77
C PRO A 618 45.61 -86.63 33.04
N ARG A 619 46.36 -87.44 33.80
CA ARG A 619 47.24 -88.51 33.26
C ARG A 619 46.74 -89.91 33.62
N CYS A 620 46.82 -90.86 32.70
CA CYS A 620 46.47 -92.26 32.96
C CYS A 620 47.72 -93.05 33.43
N LEU A 621 47.69 -93.62 34.64
CA LEU A 621 48.80 -94.37 35.24
C LEU A 621 48.46 -95.86 35.34
N GLY A 622 49.33 -96.74 34.84
CA GLY A 622 49.08 -98.19 34.81
C GLY A 622 48.99 -98.81 36.21
N LYS A 623 48.02 -99.73 36.41
CA LYS A 623 47.96 -100.59 37.61
C LYS A 623 49.02 -101.68 37.50
N ASN A 624 50.05 -101.67 38.35
CA ASN A 624 51.05 -102.75 38.40
C ASN A 624 51.12 -103.45 39.77
N ILE A 625 51.01 -104.79 39.71
CA ILE A 625 51.30 -105.78 40.74
C ILE A 625 52.77 -106.21 40.58
N PHE A 626 53.55 -106.00 41.65
CA PHE A 626 54.92 -106.38 42.02
C PHE A 626 55.97 -106.84 40.98
N ALA A 627 57.09 -106.11 40.96
CA ALA A 627 58.43 -106.63 40.65
C ALA A 627 59.46 -106.04 41.65
N TYR A 628 60.21 -106.92 42.32
CA TYR A 628 61.27 -106.57 43.28
C TYR A 628 62.44 -105.87 42.57
N SER A 629 62.75 -104.65 43.00
CA SER A 629 64.07 -104.04 42.83
C SER A 629 64.48 -103.44 44.17
N SER A 630 65.64 -103.84 44.69
CA SER A 630 66.20 -103.34 45.95
C SER A 630 66.52 -101.85 45.81
N LYS A 631 65.71 -101.00 46.43
CA LYS A 631 65.94 -99.55 46.48
C LYS A 631 66.90 -99.22 47.62
N ARG A 632 67.99 -98.52 47.31
CA ARG A 632 68.87 -97.87 48.31
C ARG A 632 68.20 -96.63 48.87
N CYS A 633 68.54 -96.30 50.12
CA CYS A 633 68.18 -95.01 50.69
C CYS A 633 69.03 -93.88 50.06
N PRO A 634 68.50 -92.65 49.94
CA PRO A 634 69.26 -91.50 49.44
C PRO A 634 70.52 -91.24 50.29
N THR A 635 71.65 -90.95 49.64
CA THR A 635 72.92 -90.60 50.30
C THR A 635 72.77 -89.38 51.19
N LEU A 636 73.24 -89.46 52.43
CA LEU A 636 73.24 -88.37 53.40
C LEU A 636 74.61 -87.70 53.46
N SER A 637 74.70 -86.40 53.21
CA SER A 637 75.92 -85.61 53.39
C SER A 637 75.93 -84.91 54.75
N SER A 638 77.12 -84.58 55.26
CA SER A 638 77.25 -83.72 56.44
C SER A 638 76.58 -82.35 56.22
N PHE A 639 76.03 -81.78 57.29
CA PHE A 639 75.35 -80.49 57.31
C PHE A 639 76.17 -79.50 58.15
N SER A 640 76.02 -78.20 57.90
CA SER A 640 76.83 -77.15 58.54
C SER A 640 76.76 -77.24 60.07
N HIS A 641 77.94 -77.32 60.73
CA HIS A 641 78.11 -77.44 62.19
C HIS A 641 77.57 -78.74 62.84
N GLY A 642 77.39 -79.80 62.03
CA GLY A 642 77.04 -81.15 62.49
C GLY A 642 77.83 -82.25 61.80
N SER A 643 78.09 -83.35 62.51
CA SER A 643 78.77 -84.54 62.02
C SER A 643 77.82 -85.74 61.98
N LEU A 644 77.94 -86.56 60.93
CA LEU A 644 77.17 -87.79 60.73
C LEU A 644 78.12 -88.98 60.85
N VAL A 645 77.88 -89.85 61.82
CA VAL A 645 78.62 -91.10 62.03
C VAL A 645 77.66 -92.26 61.77
N CYS A 646 77.92 -93.04 60.72
CA CYS A 646 77.18 -94.25 60.38
C CYS A 646 78.03 -95.49 60.69
N SER A 647 77.41 -96.56 61.16
CA SER A 647 78.11 -97.82 61.49
C SER A 647 77.90 -98.86 60.38
N ASP A 648 78.97 -99.57 60.00
CA ASP A 648 79.02 -100.48 58.85
C ASP A 648 78.62 -101.92 59.25
N PRO A 649 77.67 -102.52 58.52
CA PRO A 649 77.98 -103.81 57.94
C PRO A 649 77.50 -103.94 56.48
N HIS A 650 78.46 -104.18 55.60
CA HIS A 650 78.39 -104.96 54.36
C HIS A 650 77.90 -104.33 53.05
N GLU A 651 77.28 -103.13 53.02
CA GLU A 651 77.08 -102.32 51.79
C GLU A 651 76.37 -100.96 52.13
N GLU A 652 76.98 -99.82 51.75
CA GLU A 652 76.49 -98.46 52.11
C GLU A 652 75.01 -98.21 51.77
N PHE A 653 74.26 -97.67 52.75
CA PHE A 653 72.87 -97.19 52.62
C PHE A 653 71.84 -98.25 52.17
N SER A 654 72.08 -99.52 52.52
CA SER A 654 71.18 -100.66 52.31
C SER A 654 70.18 -100.84 53.47
N PHE A 655 69.20 -101.73 53.33
CA PHE A 655 68.17 -101.98 54.35
C PHE A 655 68.80 -102.38 55.71
N GLY A 656 68.47 -101.66 56.78
CA GLY A 656 69.01 -101.87 58.14
C GLY A 656 70.25 -101.04 58.49
N PHE A 657 70.70 -100.13 57.61
CA PHE A 657 71.84 -99.23 57.87
C PHE A 657 71.46 -98.11 58.86
N LEU A 658 72.24 -97.93 59.94
CA LEU A 658 71.99 -96.94 61.01
C LEU A 658 72.98 -95.77 60.95
N CYS A 659 72.44 -94.54 60.87
CA CYS A 659 73.21 -93.30 60.88
C CYS A 659 72.84 -92.43 62.07
N THR A 660 73.85 -91.96 62.81
CA THR A 660 73.72 -91.09 63.98
C THR A 660 74.32 -89.70 63.73
N SER A 661 73.62 -88.66 64.18
CA SER A 661 73.98 -87.25 64.00
C SER A 661 74.35 -86.59 65.33
N THR A 662 75.44 -85.81 65.33
CA THR A 662 75.97 -85.09 66.50
C THR A 662 76.31 -83.63 66.12
N CYS A 663 76.02 -82.65 66.98
CA CYS A 663 76.36 -81.24 66.76
C CYS A 663 77.68 -80.83 67.43
N GLU A 664 78.32 -79.78 66.90
CA GLU A 664 79.46 -79.10 67.54
C GLU A 664 79.07 -78.47 68.89
N GLU A 665 80.03 -78.36 69.80
CA GLU A 665 79.83 -77.91 71.18
C GLU A 665 79.17 -76.51 71.25
N GLY A 666 78.04 -76.40 71.96
CA GLY A 666 77.28 -75.16 72.12
C GLY A 666 76.13 -74.95 71.11
N ILE A 667 75.91 -75.88 70.18
CA ILE A 667 74.78 -75.90 69.24
C ILE A 667 73.88 -77.10 69.55
N VAL A 668 72.56 -76.91 69.58
CA VAL A 668 71.60 -77.93 70.04
C VAL A 668 71.01 -78.69 68.85
N LEU A 669 71.06 -80.02 68.90
CA LEU A 669 70.40 -80.88 67.92
C LEU A 669 68.88 -80.85 68.14
N LYS A 670 68.13 -80.25 67.21
CA LYS A 670 66.67 -80.15 67.34
C LYS A 670 65.99 -81.24 66.52
N GLY A 671 65.76 -82.38 67.17
CA GLY A 671 65.08 -83.56 66.61
C GLY A 671 65.68 -84.87 67.14
N ILE A 672 65.50 -85.98 66.40
CA ILE A 672 65.97 -87.32 66.78
C ILE A 672 67.39 -87.54 66.24
N ALA A 673 68.27 -88.16 67.04
CA ALA A 673 69.70 -88.27 66.73
C ALA A 673 70.04 -89.39 65.73
N ASP A 674 69.16 -90.36 65.53
CA ASP A 674 69.38 -91.60 64.78
C ASP A 674 68.29 -91.85 63.71
N THR A 675 68.70 -92.38 62.56
CA THR A 675 67.81 -92.82 61.48
C THR A 675 68.29 -94.13 60.85
N GLU A 676 67.34 -95.00 60.45
CA GLU A 676 67.60 -96.32 59.90
C GLU A 676 66.97 -96.47 58.51
N CYS A 677 67.69 -97.09 57.57
CA CYS A 677 67.21 -97.32 56.21
C CYS A 677 66.18 -98.47 56.15
N THR A 678 64.95 -98.17 55.69
CA THR A 678 63.82 -99.13 55.61
C THR A 678 63.84 -99.98 54.35
N SER A 679 63.07 -101.08 54.34
CA SER A 679 62.98 -102.03 53.21
C SER A 679 62.38 -101.41 51.94
N LEU A 680 61.89 -100.17 52.04
CA LEU A 680 61.32 -99.38 50.96
C LEU A 680 62.34 -98.42 50.30
N GLY A 681 63.60 -98.40 50.77
CA GLY A 681 64.63 -97.47 50.27
C GLY A 681 64.42 -96.03 50.74
N MET A 682 63.87 -95.85 51.95
CA MET A 682 63.68 -94.55 52.59
C MET A 682 64.20 -94.59 54.03
N TRP A 683 64.76 -93.48 54.50
CA TRP A 683 65.10 -93.29 55.91
C TRP A 683 63.82 -93.28 56.75
N ASN A 684 63.77 -94.10 57.81
CA ASN A 684 62.57 -94.23 58.65
C ASN A 684 62.22 -92.93 59.41
N ARG A 685 63.19 -92.02 59.55
CA ARG A 685 63.10 -90.77 60.31
C ARG A 685 63.84 -89.66 59.59
N VAL A 686 63.30 -88.44 59.68
CA VAL A 686 63.89 -87.22 59.10
C VAL A 686 65.05 -86.76 59.98
N ILE A 687 66.19 -86.45 59.38
CA ILE A 687 67.40 -86.03 60.12
C ILE A 687 67.25 -84.60 60.62
N SER A 688 67.72 -84.40 61.84
CA SER A 688 67.63 -83.18 62.62
C SER A 688 68.68 -82.14 62.21
N HIS A 689 68.33 -80.85 62.31
CA HIS A 689 69.26 -79.75 62.06
C HIS A 689 69.91 -79.26 63.38
N CYS A 690 71.20 -78.93 63.34
CA CYS A 690 71.88 -78.24 64.43
C CYS A 690 71.47 -76.76 64.41
N LEU A 691 70.86 -76.27 65.49
CA LEU A 691 70.45 -74.87 65.63
C LEU A 691 71.12 -74.24 66.86
N ALA A 692 71.68 -73.04 66.67
CA ALA A 692 72.27 -72.27 67.76
C ALA A 692 71.17 -71.83 68.74
N GLN A 693 71.41 -72.02 70.04
CA GLN A 693 70.44 -71.72 71.10
C GLN A 693 70.13 -70.20 71.11
N PRO A 694 68.86 -69.78 70.99
CA PRO A 694 68.51 -68.36 70.95
C PRO A 694 68.56 -67.71 72.34
N CYS A 695 69.10 -66.49 72.44
CA CYS A 695 68.99 -65.61 73.60
C CYS A 695 67.81 -64.63 73.45
N PRO A 696 67.34 -64.00 74.55
CA PRO A 696 66.32 -62.95 74.49
C PRO A 696 66.70 -61.84 73.50
N LEU A 697 65.77 -61.47 72.62
CA LEU A 697 66.00 -60.48 71.55
C LEU A 697 66.25 -59.08 72.11
N LEU A 698 67.36 -58.46 71.70
CA LEU A 698 67.68 -57.07 72.01
C LEU A 698 67.22 -56.19 70.84
N ALA A 699 65.93 -55.84 70.82
CA ALA A 699 65.32 -55.16 69.67
C ALA A 699 65.64 -53.66 69.58
N LYS A 700 66.17 -53.03 70.65
CA LYS A 700 66.48 -51.60 70.70
C LYS A 700 67.74 -51.35 71.52
N ALA A 701 68.57 -50.42 71.06
CA ALA A 701 69.69 -49.89 71.84
C ALA A 701 69.18 -49.15 73.11
N PRO A 702 69.99 -49.06 74.17
CA PRO A 702 69.64 -48.29 75.36
C PRO A 702 69.41 -46.81 75.01
N GLN A 703 68.50 -46.16 75.73
CA GLN A 703 68.13 -44.77 75.47
C GLN A 703 69.36 -43.85 75.65
N ASN A 704 69.65 -43.03 74.63
CA ASN A 704 70.85 -42.18 74.52
C ASN A 704 72.17 -42.98 74.39
N GLY A 705 72.12 -44.13 73.73
CA GLY A 705 73.28 -44.91 73.31
C GLY A 705 73.00 -45.76 72.08
N ARG A 706 74.08 -46.29 71.51
CA ARG A 706 74.12 -47.18 70.34
C ARG A 706 74.53 -48.59 70.74
N MET A 707 74.00 -49.57 70.02
CA MET A 707 74.32 -51.00 70.17
C MET A 707 74.78 -51.55 68.83
N ASN A 708 75.94 -52.21 68.81
CA ASN A 708 76.48 -52.88 67.65
C ASN A 708 76.67 -54.38 67.96
N CYS A 709 76.00 -55.25 67.21
CA CYS A 709 76.01 -56.69 67.47
C CYS A 709 76.60 -57.47 66.31
N SER A 710 77.41 -58.47 66.62
CA SER A 710 77.93 -59.47 65.68
C SER A 710 77.35 -60.85 66.00
N HIS A 711 76.76 -61.49 65.00
CA HIS A 711 76.02 -62.75 65.11
C HIS A 711 76.70 -63.85 64.26
N PRO A 712 77.60 -64.66 64.84
CA PRO A 712 78.39 -65.63 64.09
C PRO A 712 77.58 -66.84 63.57
N TYR A 713 76.48 -67.21 64.23
CA TYR A 713 75.66 -68.38 63.84
C TYR A 713 74.24 -67.99 63.40
N SER A 714 73.49 -67.29 64.26
CA SER A 714 72.19 -66.70 63.90
C SER A 714 71.87 -65.49 64.80
N SER A 715 70.92 -64.64 64.39
CA SER A 715 70.61 -63.40 65.09
C SER A 715 70.29 -63.65 66.57
N PHE A 716 71.06 -63.00 67.45
CA PHE A 716 70.93 -63.08 68.92
C PHE A 716 70.92 -64.52 69.47
N SER A 717 71.70 -65.43 68.88
CA SER A 717 71.90 -66.81 69.37
C SER A 717 73.31 -67.04 69.93
N PHE A 718 73.58 -68.24 70.44
CA PHE A 718 74.86 -68.65 71.03
C PHE A 718 76.06 -68.07 70.29
N GLY A 719 76.98 -67.44 71.01
CA GLY A 719 78.15 -66.78 70.43
C GLY A 719 77.88 -65.38 69.88
N SER A 720 76.65 -64.87 69.91
CA SER A 720 76.39 -63.45 69.60
C SER A 720 77.05 -62.53 70.62
N HIS A 721 77.67 -61.45 70.16
CA HIS A 721 78.34 -60.45 70.98
C HIS A 721 77.80 -59.06 70.61
N CYS A 722 77.39 -58.27 71.59
CA CYS A 722 76.85 -56.93 71.41
C CYS A 722 77.65 -55.93 72.24
N ASP A 723 78.17 -54.89 71.59
CA ASP A 723 78.88 -53.77 72.19
C ASP A 723 77.98 -52.54 72.29
N PHE A 724 78.05 -51.85 73.42
CA PHE A 724 77.20 -50.70 73.75
C PHE A 724 78.04 -49.45 74.01
N GLU A 725 77.61 -48.32 73.48
CA GLU A 725 78.30 -47.04 73.62
C GLU A 725 77.27 -45.91 73.80
N CYS A 726 77.50 -45.00 74.75
CA CYS A 726 76.56 -43.90 75.00
C CYS A 726 76.85 -42.69 74.10
N ASP A 727 75.82 -41.89 73.84
CA ASP A 727 75.93 -40.64 73.09
C ASP A 727 76.59 -39.54 73.94
N GLU A 728 77.13 -38.49 73.31
CA GLU A 728 77.87 -37.43 74.03
C GLU A 728 77.07 -36.81 75.18
N GLY A 729 77.69 -36.68 76.35
CA GLY A 729 77.07 -36.14 77.58
C GLY A 729 76.55 -37.20 78.56
N PHE A 730 76.51 -38.47 78.15
CA PHE A 730 76.07 -39.62 78.94
C PHE A 730 77.21 -40.63 79.14
N TRP A 731 77.22 -41.35 80.27
CA TRP A 731 78.19 -42.43 80.51
C TRP A 731 77.47 -43.77 80.72
N LEU A 732 78.12 -44.86 80.31
CA LEU A 732 77.55 -46.20 80.33
C LEU A 732 77.60 -46.80 81.74
N ARG A 733 76.42 -47.13 82.28
CA ARG A 733 76.26 -47.89 83.52
C ARG A 733 75.92 -49.34 83.21
N GLY A 734 76.92 -50.20 83.37
CA GLY A 734 76.89 -51.63 83.04
C GLY A 734 78.16 -52.02 82.29
N THR A 735 78.22 -53.23 81.73
CA THR A 735 79.36 -53.62 80.88
C THR A 735 79.20 -53.12 79.46
N GLN A 736 80.33 -52.79 78.85
CA GLN A 736 80.40 -52.35 77.46
C GLN A 736 80.00 -53.45 76.47
N THR A 737 80.25 -54.71 76.81
CA THR A 737 79.99 -55.86 75.93
C THR A 737 79.12 -56.90 76.63
N MET A 738 78.20 -57.51 75.89
CA MET A 738 77.39 -58.65 76.30
C MET A 738 77.53 -59.79 75.30
N THR A 739 77.52 -61.03 75.79
CA THR A 739 77.69 -62.25 74.97
C THR A 739 76.62 -63.29 75.27
N CYS A 740 76.06 -63.92 74.24
CA CYS A 740 75.05 -64.97 74.37
C CYS A 740 75.73 -66.32 74.64
N ASN A 741 75.44 -66.93 75.77
CA ASN A 741 76.04 -68.20 76.19
C ASN A 741 75.29 -69.43 75.65
N ASN A 742 75.86 -70.63 75.85
CA ASN A 742 75.33 -71.90 75.33
C ASN A 742 73.99 -72.30 75.96
N SER A 743 73.63 -71.73 77.11
CA SER A 743 72.33 -71.94 77.75
C SER A 743 71.21 -71.03 77.22
N GLY A 744 71.51 -70.11 76.30
CA GLY A 744 70.52 -69.17 75.76
C GLY A 744 70.27 -67.95 76.64
N HIS A 745 71.24 -67.56 77.47
CA HIS A 745 71.20 -66.35 78.29
C HIS A 745 72.34 -65.39 77.91
N TRP A 746 72.07 -64.09 78.00
CA TRP A 746 73.12 -63.08 77.91
C TRP A 746 74.00 -63.12 79.15
N SER A 747 75.29 -62.86 78.98
CA SER A 747 76.27 -62.90 80.07
C SER A 747 76.00 -61.88 81.16
N GLN A 748 75.30 -60.78 80.85
CA GLN A 748 74.87 -59.73 81.79
C GLN A 748 73.50 -59.16 81.42
N ASP A 749 72.99 -58.20 82.18
CA ASP A 749 71.79 -57.43 81.87
C ASP A 749 72.10 -56.23 80.97
N LEU A 750 71.09 -55.73 80.23
CA LEU A 750 71.23 -54.62 79.29
C LEU A 750 71.71 -53.32 80.00
N PRO A 751 72.83 -52.70 79.57
CA PRO A 751 73.37 -51.49 80.21
C PRO A 751 72.53 -50.24 79.93
N THR A 752 72.69 -49.19 80.75
CA THR A 752 71.94 -47.93 80.64
C THR A 752 72.86 -46.70 80.56
N CYS A 753 72.48 -45.67 79.80
CA CYS A 753 73.21 -44.42 79.70
C CYS A 753 72.65 -43.37 80.67
N GLN A 754 73.50 -42.75 81.51
CA GLN A 754 73.07 -41.76 82.52
C GLN A 754 73.73 -40.39 82.31
N GLU A 755 72.97 -39.30 82.54
CA GLU A 755 73.45 -37.91 82.43
C GLU A 755 74.52 -37.59 83.48
N SER A 756 75.54 -36.84 83.07
CA SER A 756 76.55 -36.31 83.98
C SER A 756 76.01 -35.08 84.74
N GLN A 757 75.68 -35.23 86.03
CA GLN A 757 75.46 -34.07 86.91
C GLN A 757 76.82 -33.49 87.34
N GLY A 758 77.09 -32.25 86.93
CA GLY A 758 78.42 -31.64 86.97
C GLY A 758 79.04 -31.43 88.36
N ILE A 759 80.37 -31.58 88.41
CA ILE A 759 81.22 -30.99 89.43
C ILE A 759 82.01 -29.83 88.81
N THR A 760 82.06 -28.75 89.59
CA THR A 760 82.60 -27.39 89.40
C THR A 760 84.02 -27.23 88.86
N LYS A 761 84.19 -26.17 88.03
CA LYS A 761 85.34 -25.25 87.85
C LYS A 761 86.75 -25.75 88.22
N ILE A 762 87.64 -25.81 87.22
CA ILE A 762 88.97 -25.15 87.29
C ILE A 762 89.22 -24.42 85.96
N ARG A 763 89.61 -23.14 86.10
CA ARG A 763 89.90 -22.15 85.06
C ARG A 763 91.40 -22.20 84.76
N ILE A 764 91.82 -22.40 83.51
CA ILE A 764 93.14 -21.97 83.00
C ILE A 764 92.95 -21.35 81.61
N HIS A 765 93.46 -20.12 81.48
CA HIS A 765 93.54 -19.29 80.28
C HIS A 765 94.51 -19.87 79.24
N HIS A 766 94.18 -19.80 77.94
CA HIS A 766 94.79 -18.85 76.99
C HIS A 766 94.48 -19.16 75.51
N LEU A 767 94.19 -18.07 74.77
CA LEU A 767 94.59 -17.72 73.39
C LEU A 767 94.14 -18.59 72.20
N GLY A 768 93.53 -17.93 71.21
CA GLY A 768 93.81 -18.22 69.79
C GLY A 768 92.61 -18.35 68.86
N THR A 769 92.19 -17.21 68.31
CA THR A 769 91.66 -16.99 66.94
C THR A 769 91.71 -18.15 65.92
N MET A 770 90.61 -18.38 65.19
CA MET A 770 90.60 -18.27 63.71
C MET A 770 89.18 -18.28 63.09
N HIS A 771 88.98 -17.37 62.14
CA HIS A 771 87.89 -17.32 61.16
C HIS A 771 87.94 -18.50 60.17
N VAL A 772 86.83 -18.81 59.48
CA VAL A 772 86.64 -18.65 58.01
C VAL A 772 85.25 -19.15 57.55
N CYS A 773 84.67 -18.39 56.62
CA CYS A 773 83.39 -18.48 55.90
C CYS A 773 83.20 -19.80 55.10
N THR A 774 82.00 -20.19 54.62
CA THR A 774 81.30 -19.59 53.46
C THR A 774 79.81 -20.00 53.32
N ASN A 775 79.02 -19.04 52.80
CA ASN A 775 77.62 -19.08 52.34
C ASN A 775 77.40 -19.94 51.06
N PHE A 776 76.17 -20.43 50.80
CA PHE A 776 75.23 -19.83 49.81
C PHE A 776 73.89 -20.60 49.65
N GLN A 777 72.79 -19.83 49.63
CA GLN A 777 71.40 -20.18 49.22
C GLN A 777 71.15 -19.85 47.75
N ARG A 778 70.15 -20.49 47.11
CA ARG A 778 68.98 -19.92 46.36
C ARG A 778 68.38 -20.97 45.40
N ASN A 779 67.09 -21.35 45.51
CA ASN A 779 65.83 -20.72 45.02
C ASN A 779 65.40 -21.23 43.60
N PRO A 780 64.15 -21.03 43.13
CA PRO A 780 63.19 -22.12 42.85
C PRO A 780 62.51 -22.01 41.44
N SER A 781 61.36 -22.70 41.29
CA SER A 781 60.24 -22.56 40.32
C SER A 781 60.26 -23.43 39.06
N ASP A 782 59.29 -24.35 38.98
CA ASP A 782 58.77 -24.98 37.75
C ASP A 782 57.24 -25.03 37.81
N GLY A 783 56.60 -24.74 36.69
CA GLY A 783 55.19 -24.95 36.42
C GLY A 783 55.01 -25.99 35.32
N CYS A 784 53.89 -26.71 35.41
CA CYS A 784 53.12 -27.32 34.33
C CYS A 784 51.69 -27.49 34.85
#